data_AF-A0A970QJ06-F1
#
_entry.id   AF-A0A970QJ06-F1
#
_cell.length_a   1.000
_cell.length_b   1.000
_cell.length_c   1.000
_cell.angle_alpha   90.00
_cell.angle_beta   90.00
_cell.angle_gamma   90.00
#
_symmetry.space_group_name_H-M   'P 1'
#
loop_
_entity.id
_entity.type
_entity.pdbx_description
1 polymer ?
#
loop_
_entity_poly.entity_id
_entity_poly.type
_entity_poly.pdbx_seq_one_letter_code
_entity_poly.pdbx_strand_id
1 'polypeptide(L)'
;MSIWHHRYGTFIFLSLFLFAFLCMSVDAAEKGIHLADLESELTVQQGWGNLGKDRAAYPTDGQGMTLCIGEKEYGHGLGHHAPGEIVLPIDGRFLSFTAEVGVQWQGGGKGSVSFEVWVDDKKCFESGCMSDSDAAKPVEVDLVDAKILRLVASDCGDGIANDMANWAHALLMEDRFFVEIGAARFSPATSQQRMEGSYALLGKSEGAQLAFSRPLHCCTLMAAAHEEARIDVPLGKSEEPMTAVAVVSHAGGAPASLSLSFAGGLSEEIALKGGESVLCVSSESWDSDRLLSFVVDGGGADAAVRLTQLYLVSGDRKIDIDFFPEKAAVSELTTPTDILAHPLILQEMLEWDWRMQDGIGAGAVRCSYREGAESCLEKGNRLAAQLEAQQLPVSDDVLRSWFQLKADFEALRLEEWEGDSAPWQELWREVHQRRRALLFAHPLADTGALLFVKQAPGMFSHQLTQVYGRYARPGGGLYVLDDPLHDMGVRRLAEDMPTGSFMQPEVDHAGERIIVAFCRTEGVPQDSFNGTAGQFYHLYEISNGDGSWRPLTEGAYDDFSPKELPNGQIIFISTRRGGWHRCGTPGCEVYTLTLMNADGGDVRVLSFHETQEWDPAVLNDGRVIYTRWDYVDRDAVHYQHLWITRPDGTAPAAFYGNNTFNPVGLWEARSVPGSHRVMATAAPHHGMTAGSIVLVDPTVAIDGLDALERLTPHVPFPESESLLLPHWRSALAPDPPAVFPETERWPGQCFRSPWPLAEDLFLAAYSFDPLIGEPKHNDANIFGLYLVDAYGNQELLYRDLNIASLWPMPLKAREKAPVLPSLLEDDAPQEGSYYVQNVYESDPALPEDTPVTHLRIVQVLPKSTSGANNPTVGAANASPGKQVLGTVPVEEDGSAYFIAPSGKALSFQALDASGQAVQVMRSVSYLQPGERLSCVGCHENRMDAPSKSEIRTLAQRRAPSRISEAPDGALPLSYPILVQPVLDKHCVHCHGEKDAQGPDGKAIHLTGRPEGRYTQSYNALISRVSYAAWGHGGPFPDGNCEPLAEPGFFGAKGSALTKLLEKGHHNVELDDDDWERLVTWMDANALFYGSFEFDDQERQQRGERISAPGLE
;
A
#
# COMPACT_ATOMS: atom_id res chain seq x y z
N MET A 1 3.75 54.05 -46.61
CA MET A 1 4.20 53.88 -48.01
C MET A 1 5.64 53.37 -47.96
N SER A 2 5.94 52.23 -48.60
CA SER A 2 7.17 51.40 -48.55
C SER A 2 7.34 50.65 -47.21
N ILE A 3 7.02 49.35 -47.00
CA ILE A 3 7.27 48.06 -47.68
C ILE A 3 8.77 47.72 -47.83
N TRP A 4 9.12 46.55 -47.25
CA TRP A 4 10.39 45.79 -47.24
C TRP A 4 11.51 46.31 -46.33
N HIS A 5 11.70 45.66 -45.16
CA HIS A 5 12.97 45.06 -44.70
C HIS A 5 12.75 44.25 -43.40
N HIS A 6 13.52 43.16 -43.28
CA HIS A 6 13.67 42.22 -42.14
C HIS A 6 12.67 41.08 -41.94
N ARG A 7 12.91 40.00 -42.70
CA ARG A 7 12.72 38.60 -42.28
C ARG A 7 14.02 37.84 -42.56
N TYR A 8 14.27 36.80 -41.76
CA TYR A 8 15.38 35.84 -41.77
C TYR A 8 16.58 36.17 -40.87
N GLY A 9 16.59 35.52 -39.70
CA GLY A 9 17.66 35.52 -38.72
C GLY A 9 17.56 34.37 -37.72
N THR A 10 17.17 33.17 -38.17
CA THR A 10 17.29 31.91 -37.40
C THR A 10 17.24 30.75 -38.39
N PHE A 11 18.40 30.19 -38.75
CA PHE A 11 18.63 28.85 -39.34
C PHE A 11 20.11 28.78 -39.71
N ILE A 12 20.98 28.70 -38.70
CA ILE A 12 22.38 28.29 -38.86
C ILE A 12 22.64 27.32 -37.71
N PHE A 13 22.41 26.04 -37.96
CA PHE A 13 23.22 24.89 -37.55
C PHE A 13 22.57 23.63 -38.13
N LEU A 14 22.47 23.61 -39.47
CA LEU A 14 22.09 22.44 -40.25
C LEU A 14 22.77 22.55 -41.62
N SER A 15 24.10 22.61 -41.61
CA SER A 15 24.88 22.74 -42.84
C SER A 15 26.38 22.51 -42.60
N LEU A 16 26.75 21.26 -42.27
CA LEU A 16 28.10 20.75 -42.54
C LEU A 16 28.18 19.21 -42.60
N PHE A 17 27.16 18.53 -43.12
CA PHE A 17 27.29 17.11 -43.53
C PHE A 17 26.38 16.82 -44.73
N LEU A 18 26.69 17.40 -45.88
CA LEU A 18 26.13 17.00 -47.16
C LEU A 18 27.07 17.48 -48.27
N PHE A 19 28.03 16.65 -48.66
CA PHE A 19 28.49 16.43 -50.05
C PHE A 19 29.77 15.55 -50.08
N ALA A 20 29.58 14.24 -50.16
CA ALA A 20 30.46 13.30 -50.89
C ALA A 20 29.74 11.95 -51.07
N PHE A 21 28.57 11.96 -51.71
CA PHE A 21 27.94 10.74 -52.21
C PHE A 21 28.33 10.56 -53.68
N LEU A 22 29.22 9.60 -53.95
CA LEU A 22 29.25 8.91 -55.24
C LEU A 22 29.82 7.50 -55.07
N CYS A 23 28.93 6.52 -55.26
CA CYS A 23 29.19 5.11 -55.54
C CYS A 23 30.28 4.40 -54.73
N MET A 24 29.87 3.69 -53.67
CA MET A 24 30.15 2.25 -53.54
C MET A 24 28.97 1.60 -52.82
N SER A 25 28.07 0.98 -53.59
CA SER A 25 27.28 -0.15 -53.10
C SER A 25 28.25 -1.28 -52.83
N VAL A 26 28.67 -1.42 -51.58
CA VAL A 26 29.26 -2.68 -51.11
C VAL A 26 28.08 -3.49 -50.59
N ASP A 27 27.64 -4.46 -51.39
CA ASP A 27 26.88 -5.61 -50.89
C ASP A 27 27.77 -6.31 -49.85
N ALA A 28 27.66 -5.91 -48.59
CA ALA A 28 28.08 -6.74 -47.47
C ALA A 28 26.96 -7.75 -47.27
N ALA A 29 27.24 -9.02 -47.53
CA ALA A 29 26.26 -10.09 -47.35
C ALA A 29 25.75 -10.07 -45.91
N GLU A 30 24.47 -9.77 -45.73
CA GLU A 30 23.80 -9.82 -44.43
C GLU A 30 23.90 -11.24 -43.86
N LYS A 31 24.34 -11.36 -42.61
CA LYS A 31 24.62 -12.64 -41.97
C LYS A 31 23.35 -13.14 -41.28
N GLY A 32 22.66 -14.07 -41.94
CA GLY A 32 21.55 -14.80 -41.34
C GLY A 32 22.06 -15.86 -40.35
N ILE A 33 21.50 -15.88 -39.14
CA ILE A 33 21.71 -16.92 -38.13
C ILE A 33 20.46 -17.79 -38.02
N HIS A 34 20.62 -19.11 -38.10
CA HIS A 34 19.51 -20.00 -37.84
C HIS A 34 19.15 -19.97 -36.34
N LEU A 35 17.87 -19.82 -36.03
CA LEU A 35 17.38 -19.83 -34.65
C LEU A 35 17.80 -21.12 -33.90
N ALA A 36 17.87 -22.23 -34.63
CA ALA A 36 18.35 -23.51 -34.14
C ALA A 36 19.82 -23.49 -33.66
N ASP A 37 20.64 -22.56 -34.16
CA ASP A 37 22.02 -22.36 -33.71
C ASP A 37 22.14 -21.53 -32.43
N LEU A 38 21.06 -20.87 -32.02
CA LEU A 38 20.96 -20.13 -30.77
C LEU A 38 20.31 -20.95 -29.65
N GLU A 39 20.25 -22.28 -29.76
CA GLU A 39 19.55 -23.17 -28.81
C GLU A 39 19.90 -22.90 -27.34
N SER A 40 21.16 -22.57 -27.03
CA SER A 40 21.59 -22.25 -25.66
C SER A 40 21.08 -20.91 -25.11
N GLU A 41 20.58 -20.03 -25.97
CA GLU A 41 20.02 -18.71 -25.63
C GLU A 41 18.48 -18.76 -25.52
N LEU A 42 17.84 -19.90 -25.86
CA LEU A 42 16.40 -20.06 -25.85
C LEU A 42 15.88 -20.50 -24.49
N THR A 43 14.80 -19.86 -24.03
CA THR A 43 13.95 -20.43 -22.98
C THR A 43 12.78 -21.13 -23.64
N VAL A 44 12.60 -22.43 -23.37
CA VAL A 44 11.58 -23.25 -24.03
C VAL A 44 10.66 -23.91 -23.03
N GLN A 45 9.35 -23.78 -23.28
CA GLN A 45 8.30 -24.52 -22.61
C GLN A 45 7.47 -25.24 -23.67
N GLN A 46 7.16 -26.52 -23.46
CA GLN A 46 6.31 -27.29 -24.38
C GLN A 46 5.50 -28.35 -23.64
N GLY A 47 4.31 -28.63 -24.15
CA GLY A 47 3.36 -29.55 -23.52
C GLY A 47 3.83 -31.00 -23.54
N TRP A 48 4.72 -31.37 -24.47
CA TRP A 48 5.20 -32.74 -24.60
C TRP A 48 6.58 -32.83 -25.26
N GLY A 49 7.38 -33.81 -24.84
CA GLY A 49 8.64 -34.19 -25.48
C GLY A 49 9.79 -33.22 -25.27
N ASN A 50 10.85 -33.40 -26.06
CA ASN A 50 12.02 -32.53 -26.14
C ASN A 50 11.92 -31.59 -27.36
N LEU A 51 12.56 -30.42 -27.28
CA LEU A 51 12.78 -29.55 -28.43
C LEU A 51 13.67 -30.25 -29.46
N GLY A 52 13.31 -30.18 -30.74
CA GLY A 52 14.07 -30.73 -31.84
C GLY A 52 14.92 -29.68 -32.55
N LYS A 53 16.25 -29.75 -32.40
CA LYS A 53 17.18 -29.02 -33.28
C LYS A 53 17.32 -29.73 -34.63
N ASP A 54 16.95 -29.03 -35.70
CA ASP A 54 16.94 -29.49 -37.09
C ASP A 54 16.14 -30.80 -37.28
N ARG A 55 15.15 -31.02 -36.42
CA ARG A 55 14.29 -32.21 -36.36
C ARG A 55 12.97 -31.86 -35.68
N ALA A 56 11.95 -32.67 -35.86
CA ALA A 56 10.68 -32.51 -35.16
C ALA A 56 10.85 -32.67 -33.63
N ALA A 57 9.92 -32.13 -32.85
CA ALA A 57 9.82 -32.46 -31.42
C ALA A 57 9.68 -33.99 -31.25
N TYR A 58 10.19 -34.52 -30.15
CA TYR A 58 10.32 -35.97 -30.00
C TYR A 58 10.17 -36.45 -28.56
N PRO A 59 9.84 -37.74 -28.33
CA PRO A 59 9.66 -38.27 -26.98
C PRO A 59 10.94 -38.13 -26.14
N THR A 60 10.79 -37.98 -24.82
CA THR A 60 11.92 -37.77 -23.89
C THR A 60 13.02 -38.84 -24.01
N ASP A 61 12.64 -40.08 -24.33
CA ASP A 61 13.49 -41.26 -24.50
C ASP A 61 13.64 -41.73 -25.97
N GLY A 62 13.12 -40.95 -26.92
CA GLY A 62 13.06 -41.30 -28.35
C GLY A 62 14.09 -40.60 -29.24
N GLN A 63 14.07 -40.93 -30.53
CA GLN A 63 14.78 -40.19 -31.56
C GLN A 63 13.80 -39.31 -32.35
N GLY A 64 14.19 -38.08 -32.66
CA GLY A 64 13.37 -37.17 -33.45
C GLY A 64 13.33 -37.53 -34.93
N MET A 65 12.20 -37.21 -35.56
CA MET A 65 11.99 -37.35 -37.00
C MET A 65 12.61 -36.18 -37.76
N THR A 66 12.94 -36.37 -39.04
CA THR A 66 13.30 -35.25 -39.93
C THR A 66 12.19 -34.20 -39.91
N LEU A 67 12.57 -32.93 -39.78
CA LEU A 67 11.63 -31.81 -39.78
C LEU A 67 10.91 -31.75 -41.13
N CYS A 68 9.59 -31.95 -41.13
CA CYS A 68 8.80 -32.07 -42.37
C CYS A 68 7.44 -31.39 -42.21
N ILE A 69 7.08 -30.51 -43.15
CA ILE A 69 5.76 -29.86 -43.21
C ILE A 69 5.13 -30.23 -44.54
N GLY A 70 3.96 -30.88 -44.52
CA GLY A 70 3.39 -31.52 -45.70
C GLY A 70 4.35 -32.57 -46.28
N GLU A 71 4.72 -32.46 -47.55
CA GLU A 71 5.68 -33.38 -48.20
C GLU A 71 7.12 -32.81 -48.27
N LYS A 72 7.37 -31.62 -47.70
CA LYS A 72 8.66 -30.93 -47.78
C LYS A 72 9.49 -31.18 -46.52
N GLU A 73 10.64 -31.81 -46.68
CA GLU A 73 11.66 -31.93 -45.65
C GLU A 73 12.53 -30.68 -45.57
N TYR A 74 12.95 -30.32 -44.35
CA TYR A 74 13.77 -29.15 -44.08
C TYR A 74 15.06 -29.58 -43.38
N GLY A 75 16.18 -28.99 -43.83
CA GLY A 75 17.49 -29.25 -43.24
C GLY A 75 17.77 -28.43 -41.97
N HIS A 76 17.04 -27.34 -41.75
CA HIS A 76 17.22 -26.43 -40.62
C HIS A 76 15.89 -25.96 -40.02
N GLY A 77 15.83 -25.86 -38.69
CA GLY A 77 14.66 -25.35 -37.97
C GLY A 77 14.53 -25.89 -36.55
N LEU A 78 13.45 -25.50 -35.88
CA LEU A 78 13.11 -25.99 -34.55
C LEU A 78 11.78 -26.76 -34.57
N GLY A 79 11.82 -28.01 -34.11
CA GLY A 79 10.65 -28.81 -33.83
C GLY A 79 10.19 -28.62 -32.39
N HIS A 80 9.00 -28.08 -32.22
CA HIS A 80 8.37 -27.70 -30.97
C HIS A 80 7.05 -28.49 -30.80
N HIS A 81 6.39 -28.40 -29.64
CA HIS A 81 5.11 -29.10 -29.42
C HIS A 81 4.11 -28.21 -28.69
N ALA A 82 2.86 -28.17 -29.18
CA ALA A 82 1.80 -27.37 -28.59
C ALA A 82 1.13 -28.06 -27.37
N PRO A 83 0.56 -27.30 -26.41
CA PRO A 83 0.81 -25.88 -26.20
C PRO A 83 2.27 -25.67 -25.77
N GLY A 84 2.91 -24.62 -26.26
CA GLY A 84 4.29 -24.32 -25.92
C GLY A 84 4.73 -22.94 -26.38
N GLU A 85 5.88 -22.52 -25.88
CA GLU A 85 6.52 -21.23 -26.17
C GLU A 85 8.05 -21.38 -26.25
N ILE A 86 8.67 -20.63 -27.16
CA ILE A 86 10.11 -20.42 -27.28
C ILE A 86 10.37 -18.92 -27.15
N VAL A 87 11.25 -18.53 -26.24
CA VAL A 87 11.59 -17.13 -25.95
C VAL A 87 13.08 -16.89 -26.22
N LEU A 88 13.39 -15.84 -26.98
CA LEU A 88 14.75 -15.37 -27.26
C LEU A 88 14.87 -13.87 -26.91
N PRO A 89 15.71 -13.50 -25.92
CA PRO A 89 16.17 -12.13 -25.76
C PRO A 89 17.04 -11.74 -26.96
N ILE A 90 16.72 -10.62 -27.60
CA ILE A 90 17.39 -10.16 -28.82
C ILE A 90 18.01 -8.77 -28.69
N ASP A 91 17.56 -7.92 -27.76
CA ASP A 91 18.18 -6.63 -27.38
C ASP A 91 18.63 -5.72 -28.55
N GLY A 92 17.88 -5.71 -29.65
CA GLY A 92 18.18 -4.93 -30.86
C GLY A 92 19.26 -5.54 -31.78
N ARG A 93 19.73 -6.76 -31.50
CA ARG A 93 20.77 -7.47 -32.27
C ARG A 93 20.33 -7.88 -33.68
N PHE A 94 19.03 -8.05 -33.92
CA PHE A 94 18.52 -8.57 -35.18
C PHE A 94 17.55 -7.59 -35.84
N LEU A 95 17.56 -7.55 -37.18
CA LEU A 95 16.68 -6.70 -38.00
C LEU A 95 15.37 -7.37 -38.35
N SER A 96 15.36 -8.69 -38.51
CA SER A 96 14.16 -9.43 -38.88
C SER A 96 14.25 -10.89 -38.48
N PHE A 97 13.08 -11.50 -38.35
CA PHE A 97 12.90 -12.94 -38.22
C PHE A 97 12.04 -13.47 -39.36
N THR A 98 12.50 -14.56 -39.98
CA THR A 98 11.77 -15.27 -41.04
C THR A 98 11.68 -16.75 -40.72
N ALA A 99 10.58 -17.39 -41.08
CA ALA A 99 10.41 -18.85 -40.93
C ALA A 99 9.34 -19.39 -41.89
N GLU A 100 9.28 -20.70 -42.02
CA GLU A 100 8.15 -21.44 -42.58
C GLU A 100 7.52 -22.27 -41.45
N VAL A 101 6.28 -21.98 -41.06
CA VAL A 101 5.59 -22.67 -39.96
C VAL A 101 4.59 -23.70 -40.45
N GLY A 102 4.46 -24.80 -39.72
CA GLY A 102 3.43 -25.80 -39.97
C GLY A 102 3.58 -27.04 -39.09
N VAL A 103 2.55 -27.88 -39.07
CA VAL A 103 2.52 -29.09 -38.24
C VAL A 103 3.35 -30.20 -38.90
N GLN A 104 4.11 -30.94 -38.10
CA GLN A 104 4.93 -32.06 -38.53
C GLN A 104 4.08 -33.09 -39.28
N TRP A 105 4.52 -33.45 -40.49
CA TRP A 105 3.87 -34.48 -41.30
C TRP A 105 3.83 -35.83 -40.59
N GLN A 106 2.61 -36.36 -40.38
CA GLN A 106 2.37 -37.61 -39.64
C GLN A 106 1.38 -38.55 -40.37
N GLY A 107 1.22 -38.36 -41.68
CA GLY A 107 0.39 -39.19 -42.54
C GLY A 107 -0.97 -38.58 -42.90
N GLY A 108 -1.20 -37.30 -42.59
CA GLY A 108 -2.35 -36.53 -43.03
C GLY A 108 -3.55 -36.62 -42.07
N GLY A 109 -4.13 -35.47 -41.79
CA GLY A 109 -5.33 -35.24 -40.98
C GLY A 109 -5.08 -35.35 -39.47
N LYS A 110 -3.86 -35.04 -39.02
CA LYS A 110 -3.44 -35.15 -37.62
C LYS A 110 -2.83 -33.86 -37.11
N GLY A 111 -2.96 -33.65 -35.80
CA GLY A 111 -2.45 -32.47 -35.12
C GLY A 111 -3.20 -31.19 -35.51
N SER A 112 -3.16 -30.21 -34.63
CA SER A 112 -4.00 -29.02 -34.68
C SER A 112 -3.31 -27.90 -33.90
N VAL A 113 -2.50 -27.10 -34.60
CA VAL A 113 -1.66 -26.07 -33.98
C VAL A 113 -1.93 -24.70 -34.60
N SER A 114 -2.03 -23.68 -33.76
CA SER A 114 -1.91 -22.28 -34.16
C SER A 114 -0.52 -21.75 -33.80
N PHE A 115 0.16 -21.13 -34.77
CA PHE A 115 1.47 -20.51 -34.60
C PHE A 115 1.30 -19.01 -34.45
N GLU A 116 1.95 -18.44 -33.45
CA GLU A 116 1.96 -17.00 -33.20
C GLU A 116 3.39 -16.52 -33.00
N VAL A 117 3.68 -15.32 -33.50
CA VAL A 117 4.94 -14.64 -33.24
C VAL A 117 4.65 -13.32 -32.54
N TRP A 118 5.26 -13.15 -31.38
CA TRP A 118 5.17 -11.95 -30.57
C TRP A 118 6.55 -11.28 -30.51
N VAL A 119 6.56 -9.98 -30.76
CA VAL A 119 7.74 -9.13 -30.63
C VAL A 119 7.44 -8.18 -29.49
N ASP A 120 8.25 -8.26 -28.43
CA ASP A 120 7.92 -7.70 -27.12
C ASP A 120 6.52 -8.17 -26.66
N ASP A 121 5.58 -7.25 -26.47
CA ASP A 121 4.20 -7.55 -26.06
C ASP A 121 3.18 -7.48 -27.21
N LYS A 122 3.66 -7.38 -28.46
CA LYS A 122 2.82 -7.24 -29.65
C LYS A 122 2.82 -8.51 -30.50
N LYS A 123 1.63 -9.09 -30.73
CA LYS A 123 1.45 -10.17 -31.71
C LYS A 123 1.63 -9.63 -33.14
N CYS A 124 2.65 -10.12 -33.84
CA CYS A 124 3.03 -9.70 -35.19
C CYS A 124 2.62 -10.72 -36.27
N PHE A 125 2.41 -11.98 -35.90
CA PHE A 125 1.94 -13.03 -36.81
C PHE A 125 0.99 -14.01 -36.09
N GLU A 126 0.01 -14.52 -36.83
CA GLU A 126 -0.84 -15.63 -36.42
C GLU A 126 -1.22 -16.48 -37.64
N SER A 127 -1.01 -17.78 -37.56
CA SER A 127 -1.37 -18.69 -38.67
C SER A 127 -2.86 -19.03 -38.70
N GLY A 128 -3.55 -18.93 -37.56
CA GLY A 128 -4.77 -19.68 -37.29
C GLY A 128 -4.49 -21.19 -37.21
N CYS A 129 -5.53 -21.99 -36.96
CA CYS A 129 -5.33 -23.42 -36.80
C CYS A 129 -4.82 -24.10 -38.09
N MET A 130 -3.81 -24.95 -37.94
CA MET A 130 -3.20 -25.75 -38.99
C MET A 130 -3.12 -27.21 -38.56
N SER A 131 -3.29 -28.12 -39.51
CA SER A 131 -3.05 -29.55 -39.37
C SER A 131 -1.79 -29.97 -40.13
N ASP A 132 -1.37 -31.23 -39.96
CA ASP A 132 -0.25 -31.78 -40.74
C ASP A 132 -0.52 -31.85 -42.26
N SER A 133 -1.75 -31.64 -42.71
CA SER A 133 -2.12 -31.63 -44.13
C SER A 133 -1.98 -30.25 -44.78
N ASP A 134 -1.82 -29.21 -43.97
CA ASP A 134 -1.72 -27.85 -44.46
C ASP A 134 -0.31 -27.54 -44.96
N ALA A 135 -0.22 -26.76 -46.03
CA ALA A 135 1.06 -26.29 -46.54
C ALA A 135 1.71 -25.33 -45.52
N ALA A 136 3.05 -25.31 -45.50
CA ALA A 136 3.79 -24.37 -44.66
C ALA A 136 3.38 -22.93 -44.94
N LYS A 137 3.24 -22.12 -43.89
CA LYS A 137 2.95 -20.69 -43.99
C LYS A 137 4.22 -19.89 -43.73
N PRO A 138 4.55 -18.91 -44.59
CA PRO A 138 5.70 -18.04 -44.35
C PRO A 138 5.42 -17.07 -43.20
N VAL A 139 6.45 -16.82 -42.41
CA VAL A 139 6.52 -15.81 -41.36
C VAL A 139 7.63 -14.84 -41.75
N GLU A 140 7.33 -13.54 -41.68
CA GLU A 140 8.30 -12.47 -41.81
C GLU A 140 7.88 -11.38 -40.83
N VAL A 141 8.74 -11.11 -39.84
CA VAL A 141 8.51 -10.09 -38.82
C VAL A 141 9.74 -9.21 -38.70
N ASP A 142 9.48 -7.91 -38.56
CA ASP A 142 10.48 -6.90 -38.27
C ASP A 142 10.91 -6.99 -36.79
N LEU A 143 12.21 -6.95 -36.53
CA LEU A 143 12.82 -6.99 -35.20
C LEU A 143 13.63 -5.73 -34.88
N VAL A 144 13.58 -4.71 -35.74
CA VAL A 144 14.27 -3.44 -35.50
C VAL A 144 13.90 -2.91 -34.11
N ASP A 145 14.93 -2.71 -33.28
CA ASP A 145 14.88 -2.21 -31.90
C ASP A 145 14.14 -3.09 -30.88
N ALA A 146 13.67 -4.28 -31.30
CA ALA A 146 12.97 -5.21 -30.44
C ALA A 146 13.89 -5.80 -29.37
N LYS A 147 13.34 -6.06 -28.18
CA LYS A 147 14.09 -6.60 -27.04
C LYS A 147 13.89 -8.10 -26.89
N ILE A 148 12.70 -8.60 -27.19
CA ILE A 148 12.38 -10.03 -27.03
C ILE A 148 11.55 -10.55 -28.20
N LEU A 149 11.87 -11.77 -28.65
CA LEU A 149 11.11 -12.53 -29.64
C LEU A 149 10.51 -13.77 -28.97
N ARG A 150 9.19 -13.95 -29.08
CA ARG A 150 8.48 -15.11 -28.55
C ARG A 150 7.74 -15.84 -29.68
N LEU A 151 7.97 -17.14 -29.79
CA LEU A 151 7.34 -18.03 -30.75
C LEU A 151 6.40 -18.98 -30.00
N VAL A 152 5.11 -18.87 -30.25
CA VAL A 152 4.08 -19.60 -29.51
C VAL A 152 3.40 -20.60 -30.43
N ALA A 153 3.24 -21.83 -29.95
CA ALA A 153 2.45 -22.87 -30.59
C ALA A 153 1.30 -23.25 -29.65
N SER A 154 0.06 -22.96 -30.05
CA SER A 154 -1.15 -23.16 -29.24
C SER A 154 -1.99 -24.32 -29.76
N ASP A 155 -2.65 -25.04 -28.86
CA ASP A 155 -3.70 -26.03 -29.19
C ASP A 155 -4.94 -25.30 -29.74
N CYS A 156 -5.57 -25.84 -30.78
CA CYS A 156 -6.81 -25.28 -31.34
C CYS A 156 -8.08 -25.78 -30.64
N GLY A 157 -7.96 -26.46 -29.51
CA GLY A 157 -9.07 -26.86 -28.64
C GLY A 157 -9.54 -28.31 -28.84
N ASP A 158 -8.77 -29.14 -29.55
CA ASP A 158 -8.99 -30.58 -29.69
C ASP A 158 -7.98 -31.44 -28.91
N GLY A 159 -7.07 -30.78 -28.16
CA GLY A 159 -6.12 -31.40 -27.26
C GLY A 159 -4.81 -31.76 -27.95
N ILE A 160 -3.78 -32.02 -27.14
CA ILE A 160 -2.36 -31.95 -27.54
C ILE A 160 -1.86 -33.07 -28.48
N ALA A 161 -2.74 -33.92 -29.01
CA ALA A 161 -2.34 -35.16 -29.64
C ALA A 161 -1.80 -34.94 -31.07
N ASN A 162 -0.52 -35.25 -31.28
CA ASN A 162 0.20 -35.09 -32.56
C ASN A 162 0.53 -33.63 -32.93
N ASP A 163 0.53 -32.73 -31.95
CA ASP A 163 0.73 -31.28 -32.13
C ASP A 163 2.20 -30.87 -32.18
N MET A 164 2.97 -31.57 -33.01
CA MET A 164 4.36 -31.25 -33.26
C MET A 164 4.45 -30.07 -34.23
N ALA A 165 4.81 -28.91 -33.69
CA ALA A 165 4.85 -27.62 -34.36
C ALA A 165 6.25 -27.35 -34.91
N ASN A 166 6.43 -27.20 -36.22
CA ASN A 166 7.73 -26.93 -36.81
C ASN A 166 7.90 -25.46 -37.20
N TRP A 167 8.98 -24.86 -36.71
CA TRP A 167 9.51 -23.56 -37.13
C TRP A 167 10.67 -23.80 -38.11
N ALA A 168 10.33 -24.11 -39.36
CA ALA A 168 11.31 -24.48 -40.37
C ALA A 168 12.02 -23.26 -40.96
N HIS A 169 13.30 -23.39 -41.30
CA HIS A 169 14.15 -22.30 -41.81
C HIS A 169 14.06 -21.01 -40.97
N ALA A 170 13.82 -21.15 -39.67
CA ALA A 170 13.79 -20.04 -38.73
C ALA A 170 15.15 -19.31 -38.76
N LEU A 171 15.17 -18.09 -39.30
CA LEU A 171 16.37 -17.31 -39.59
C LEU A 171 16.22 -15.89 -39.03
N LEU A 172 17.24 -15.45 -38.31
CA LEU A 172 17.40 -14.11 -37.77
C LEU A 172 18.48 -13.37 -38.56
N MET A 173 18.19 -12.14 -38.96
CA MET A 173 19.16 -11.30 -39.68
C MET A 173 19.92 -10.41 -38.69
N GLU A 174 21.22 -10.63 -38.50
CA GLU A 174 22.04 -9.80 -37.60
C GLU A 174 22.14 -8.35 -38.10
N ASP A 175 22.00 -7.40 -37.19
CA ASP A 175 22.35 -6.01 -37.44
C ASP A 175 23.86 -5.81 -37.29
N ARG A 176 24.53 -5.45 -38.38
CA ARG A 176 25.98 -5.13 -38.36
C ARG A 176 26.33 -3.90 -37.52
N PHE A 177 25.34 -3.06 -37.21
CA PHE A 177 25.49 -1.89 -36.33
C PHE A 177 25.28 -2.24 -34.86
N PHE A 178 24.95 -3.49 -34.53
CA PHE A 178 24.82 -3.91 -33.14
C PHE A 178 26.15 -3.79 -32.41
N VAL A 179 26.09 -3.25 -31.19
CA VAL A 179 27.18 -3.24 -30.23
C VAL A 179 26.61 -3.64 -28.88
N GLU A 180 27.27 -4.58 -28.21
CA GLU A 180 26.90 -4.97 -26.86
C GLU A 180 27.23 -3.82 -25.89
N ILE A 181 26.24 -3.39 -25.09
CA ILE A 181 26.41 -2.34 -24.10
C ILE A 181 26.39 -2.98 -22.72
N GLY A 182 27.51 -2.90 -22.00
CA GLY A 182 27.61 -3.37 -20.63
C GLY A 182 27.06 -2.38 -19.61
N ALA A 183 26.82 -2.84 -18.38
CA ALA A 183 26.32 -2.01 -17.29
C ALA A 183 27.26 -0.84 -16.99
N ALA A 184 26.68 0.36 -16.87
CA ALA A 184 27.39 1.58 -16.52
C ALA A 184 28.05 1.49 -15.13
N ARG A 185 29.22 2.08 -15.00
CA ARG A 185 30.02 2.15 -13.77
C ARG A 185 30.19 3.61 -13.36
N PHE A 186 30.16 3.86 -12.06
CA PHE A 186 30.10 5.22 -11.51
C PHE A 186 31.30 5.49 -10.61
N SER A 187 31.88 6.68 -10.69
CA SER A 187 32.96 7.13 -9.80
C SER A 187 32.71 8.55 -9.31
N PRO A 188 32.92 8.85 -8.02
CA PRO A 188 33.47 7.98 -6.97
C PRO A 188 32.39 7.17 -6.22
N ALA A 189 32.05 5.96 -6.69
CA ALA A 189 31.22 5.03 -5.92
C ALA A 189 32.10 3.99 -5.21
N THR A 190 31.79 3.68 -3.94
CA THR A 190 32.56 2.71 -3.13
C THR A 190 32.14 1.25 -3.37
N SER A 191 30.99 1.02 -4.02
CA SER A 191 30.47 -0.30 -4.41
C SER A 191 29.39 -0.14 -5.49
N GLN A 192 29.09 -1.22 -6.23
CA GLN A 192 27.97 -1.26 -7.19
C GLN A 192 26.64 -1.21 -6.40
N GLN A 193 26.13 0.00 -6.17
CA GLN A 193 24.83 0.21 -5.56
C GLN A 193 23.74 0.02 -6.62
N ARG A 194 22.70 -0.72 -6.26
CA ARG A 194 21.50 -0.87 -7.07
C ARG A 194 20.46 0.16 -6.67
N MET A 195 19.67 0.57 -7.64
CA MET A 195 18.58 1.53 -7.49
C MET A 195 17.31 0.79 -7.08
N GLU A 196 16.77 1.07 -5.89
CA GLU A 196 15.55 0.41 -5.42
C GLU A 196 14.29 1.06 -6.04
N GLY A 197 14.12 2.37 -5.90
CA GLY A 197 12.98 3.14 -6.43
C GLY A 197 13.32 4.09 -7.59
N SER A 198 12.62 5.21 -7.69
CA SER A 198 12.79 6.18 -8.79
C SER A 198 14.02 7.09 -8.70
N TYR A 199 14.68 7.09 -7.55
CA TYR A 199 15.85 7.92 -7.27
C TYR A 199 17.04 7.09 -6.80
N ALA A 200 18.24 7.65 -6.94
CA ALA A 200 19.44 7.15 -6.29
C ALA A 200 20.46 8.28 -6.13
N LEU A 201 21.26 8.22 -5.07
CA LEU A 201 22.44 9.06 -4.86
C LEU A 201 23.66 8.16 -4.64
N LEU A 202 24.66 8.30 -5.51
CA LEU A 202 25.95 7.63 -5.39
C LEU A 202 27.01 8.66 -5.04
N GLY A 203 28.00 8.29 -4.23
CA GLY A 203 29.13 9.15 -3.90
C GLY A 203 29.49 9.12 -2.42
N LYS A 204 30.06 10.22 -1.96
CA LYS A 204 30.40 10.47 -0.55
C LYS A 204 29.66 11.71 -0.07
N SER A 205 29.41 11.81 1.23
CA SER A 205 28.83 13.03 1.83
C SER A 205 29.70 14.27 1.60
N GLU A 206 31.02 14.08 1.53
CA GLU A 206 31.99 15.10 1.13
C GLU A 206 32.68 14.65 -0.17
N GLY A 207 32.54 15.43 -1.25
CA GLY A 207 33.15 15.16 -2.55
C GLY A 207 32.13 14.98 -3.67
N ALA A 208 32.57 14.40 -4.79
CA ALA A 208 31.74 14.19 -5.98
C ALA A 208 30.58 13.21 -5.76
N GLN A 209 29.45 13.49 -6.41
CA GLN A 209 28.17 12.77 -6.27
C GLN A 209 27.48 12.63 -7.62
N LEU A 210 26.68 11.55 -7.76
CA LEU A 210 25.83 11.30 -8.91
C LEU A 210 24.41 11.06 -8.41
N ALA A 211 23.50 11.97 -8.76
CA ALA A 211 22.08 11.85 -8.45
C ALA A 211 21.33 11.37 -9.70
N PHE A 212 20.41 10.42 -9.53
CA PHE A 212 19.65 9.82 -10.63
C PHE A 212 18.15 10.05 -10.43
N SER A 213 17.46 10.42 -11.50
CA SER A 213 15.99 10.44 -11.58
C SER A 213 15.55 9.62 -12.79
N ARG A 214 15.03 8.43 -12.52
CA ARG A 214 14.52 7.53 -13.57
C ARG A 214 13.27 8.10 -14.24
N PRO A 215 12.29 8.69 -13.53
CA PRO A 215 11.12 9.29 -14.18
C PRO A 215 11.44 10.43 -15.15
N LEU A 216 12.46 11.25 -14.85
CA LEU A 216 12.91 12.34 -15.72
C LEU A 216 13.98 11.90 -16.73
N HIS A 217 14.40 10.63 -16.69
CA HIS A 217 15.48 10.07 -17.48
C HIS A 217 16.75 10.95 -17.48
N CYS A 218 17.20 11.37 -16.29
CA CYS A 218 18.42 12.16 -16.16
C CYS A 218 19.30 11.75 -14.98
N CYS A 219 20.60 12.09 -15.11
CA CYS A 219 21.60 11.98 -14.08
C CYS A 219 22.26 13.36 -13.88
N THR A 220 22.37 13.82 -12.64
CA THR A 220 23.13 15.02 -12.30
C THR A 220 24.43 14.62 -11.65
N LEU A 221 25.54 14.92 -12.33
CA LEU A 221 26.89 14.70 -11.85
C LEU A 221 27.36 16.00 -11.18
N MET A 222 27.63 15.94 -9.89
CA MET A 222 28.22 17.02 -9.12
C MET A 222 29.67 16.66 -8.83
N ALA A 223 30.58 17.49 -9.31
CA ALA A 223 32.01 17.38 -9.05
C ALA A 223 32.42 18.47 -8.06
N ALA A 224 33.00 18.05 -6.93
CA ALA A 224 33.58 18.98 -5.96
C ALA A 224 34.87 19.59 -6.53
N ALA A 225 35.32 20.71 -5.95
CA ALA A 225 36.59 21.33 -6.31
C ALA A 225 37.75 20.31 -6.29
N HIS A 226 38.50 20.22 -7.39
CA HIS A 226 39.61 19.29 -7.59
C HIS A 226 39.23 17.79 -7.61
N GLU A 227 37.95 17.46 -7.76
CA GLU A 227 37.46 16.09 -7.95
C GLU A 227 36.75 15.92 -9.30
N GLU A 228 36.57 14.66 -9.70
CA GLU A 228 35.85 14.26 -10.90
C GLU A 228 34.65 13.37 -10.55
N ALA A 229 33.52 13.60 -11.22
CA ALA A 229 32.40 12.67 -11.29
C ALA A 229 32.39 12.01 -12.68
N ARG A 230 32.20 10.68 -12.73
CA ARG A 230 32.38 9.90 -13.97
C ARG A 230 31.34 8.80 -14.14
N ILE A 231 30.93 8.62 -15.40
CA ILE A 231 30.17 7.47 -15.90
C ILE A 231 31.04 6.74 -16.93
N ASP A 232 31.27 5.45 -16.71
CA ASP A 232 32.06 4.57 -17.56
C ASP A 232 31.19 3.43 -18.09
N VAL A 233 31.07 3.28 -19.41
CA VAL A 233 30.21 2.30 -20.07
C VAL A 233 31.07 1.32 -20.87
N PRO A 234 31.11 0.03 -20.52
CA PRO A 234 31.75 -0.99 -21.33
C PRO A 234 30.97 -1.20 -22.63
N LEU A 235 31.68 -1.25 -23.76
CA LEU A 235 31.14 -1.52 -25.08
C LEU A 235 31.85 -2.75 -25.65
N GLY A 236 31.09 -3.72 -26.16
CA GLY A 236 31.62 -4.85 -26.91
C GLY A 236 32.22 -4.41 -28.24
N LYS A 237 32.74 -5.35 -29.03
CA LYS A 237 33.30 -5.08 -30.36
C LYS A 237 32.32 -4.33 -31.29
N SER A 238 32.83 -3.49 -32.18
CA SER A 238 32.05 -2.81 -33.22
C SER A 238 32.70 -3.01 -34.58
N GLU A 239 31.95 -3.49 -35.56
CA GLU A 239 32.43 -3.69 -36.93
C GLU A 239 32.38 -2.39 -37.76
N GLU A 240 31.59 -1.42 -37.32
CA GLU A 240 31.37 -0.14 -37.99
C GLU A 240 31.89 1.04 -37.11
N PRO A 241 32.29 2.17 -37.72
CA PRO A 241 32.64 3.39 -36.97
C PRO A 241 31.45 3.94 -36.18
N MET A 242 31.69 4.42 -34.97
CA MET A 242 30.64 4.88 -34.05
C MET A 242 30.94 6.30 -33.54
N THR A 243 29.88 7.09 -33.37
CA THR A 243 29.94 8.39 -32.70
C THR A 243 29.13 8.33 -31.41
N ALA A 244 29.78 8.54 -30.27
CA ALA A 244 29.09 8.71 -29.00
C ALA A 244 28.63 10.16 -28.87
N VAL A 245 27.38 10.34 -28.44
CA VAL A 245 26.75 11.64 -28.25
C VAL A 245 26.21 11.74 -26.82
N ALA A 246 26.58 12.82 -26.12
CA ALA A 246 26.07 13.16 -24.79
C ALA A 246 25.36 14.52 -24.84
N VAL A 247 24.10 14.56 -24.38
CA VAL A 247 23.32 15.80 -24.25
C VAL A 247 23.32 16.24 -22.79
N VAL A 248 23.85 17.43 -22.54
CA VAL A 248 24.15 17.93 -21.21
C VAL A 248 23.63 19.35 -20.99
N SER A 249 23.29 19.69 -19.75
CA SER A 249 22.93 21.04 -19.35
C SER A 249 23.55 21.43 -18.03
N HIS A 250 23.82 22.72 -17.85
CA HIS A 250 24.35 23.25 -16.59
C HIS A 250 23.27 23.18 -15.51
N ALA A 251 23.58 22.56 -14.37
CA ALA A 251 22.66 22.36 -13.25
C ALA A 251 22.99 23.24 -12.03
N GLY A 252 24.18 23.86 -11.99
CA GLY A 252 24.58 24.78 -10.93
C GLY A 252 26.09 24.87 -10.71
N GLY A 253 26.51 25.81 -9.86
CA GLY A 253 27.91 26.00 -9.51
C GLY A 253 28.75 26.71 -10.59
N ALA A 254 30.06 26.49 -10.56
CA ALA A 254 31.02 27.07 -11.50
C ALA A 254 30.90 26.45 -12.92
N PRO A 255 31.53 27.05 -13.94
CA PRO A 255 31.66 26.39 -15.24
C PRO A 255 32.39 25.06 -15.12
N ALA A 256 31.78 23.99 -15.65
CA ALA A 256 32.33 22.65 -15.60
C ALA A 256 33.20 22.34 -16.83
N SER A 257 34.30 21.63 -16.64
CA SER A 257 35.03 20.99 -17.74
C SER A 257 34.46 19.60 -17.97
N LEU A 258 33.98 19.35 -19.18
CA LEU A 258 33.33 18.10 -19.56
C LEU A 258 34.20 17.37 -20.56
N SER A 259 34.30 16.05 -20.43
CA SER A 259 34.95 15.22 -21.44
C SER A 259 34.11 13.99 -21.79
N LEU A 260 34.07 13.66 -23.08
CA LEU A 260 33.53 12.42 -23.61
C LEU A 260 34.62 11.72 -24.42
N SER A 261 34.92 10.46 -24.11
CA SER A 261 36.05 9.77 -24.73
C SER A 261 35.87 8.26 -24.85
N PHE A 262 36.43 7.69 -25.91
CA PHE A 262 36.65 6.25 -25.99
C PHE A 262 38.06 5.93 -25.47
N ALA A 263 38.20 4.94 -24.59
CA ALA A 263 39.50 4.53 -24.05
C ALA A 263 40.52 4.27 -25.16
N GLY A 264 41.72 4.85 -25.04
CA GLY A 264 42.80 4.75 -26.03
C GLY A 264 42.51 5.46 -27.38
N GLY A 265 41.46 6.27 -27.46
CA GLY A 265 41.02 6.98 -28.67
C GLY A 265 41.02 8.49 -28.54
N LEU A 266 40.27 9.15 -29.44
CA LEU A 266 40.02 10.58 -29.39
C LEU A 266 39.11 10.92 -28.20
N SER A 267 39.30 12.11 -27.64
CA SER A 267 38.41 12.74 -26.67
C SER A 267 37.88 14.05 -27.23
N GLU A 268 36.67 14.40 -26.83
CA GLU A 268 36.16 15.76 -26.98
C GLU A 268 36.02 16.38 -25.59
N GLU A 269 36.43 17.64 -25.47
CA GLU A 269 36.35 18.41 -24.23
C GLU A 269 35.66 19.76 -24.48
N ILE A 270 34.72 20.11 -23.63
CA ILE A 270 34.04 21.41 -23.66
C ILE A 270 34.01 22.05 -22.27
N ALA A 271 34.02 23.38 -22.23
CA ALA A 271 33.76 24.13 -21.01
C ALA A 271 32.30 24.62 -21.01
N LEU A 272 31.46 24.04 -20.16
CA LEU A 272 30.05 24.38 -20.07
C LEU A 272 29.84 25.54 -19.08
N LYS A 273 29.45 26.70 -19.61
CA LYS A 273 29.25 27.93 -18.81
C LYS A 273 27.78 28.23 -18.49
N GLY A 274 26.84 27.51 -19.09
CA GLY A 274 25.40 27.68 -18.96
C GLY A 274 24.64 27.10 -20.15
N GLY A 275 23.34 26.84 -19.97
CA GLY A 275 22.47 26.29 -21.01
C GLY A 275 22.73 24.81 -21.34
N GLU A 276 22.18 24.36 -22.46
CA GLU A 276 22.36 23.02 -23.01
C GLU A 276 23.55 22.98 -24.00
N SER A 277 24.23 21.85 -24.06
CA SER A 277 25.29 21.57 -25.02
C SER A 277 25.30 20.09 -25.40
N VAL A 278 26.01 19.76 -26.48
CA VAL A 278 26.13 18.40 -26.99
C VAL A 278 27.62 18.10 -27.19
N LEU A 279 28.09 16.98 -26.63
CA LEU A 279 29.40 16.43 -26.90
C LEU A 279 29.23 15.25 -27.88
N CYS A 280 30.03 15.22 -28.94
CA CYS A 280 30.13 14.19 -29.94
C CYS A 280 31.60 13.73 -30.13
N VAL A 281 31.91 12.49 -29.76
CA VAL A 281 33.23 11.89 -30.06
C VAL A 281 33.07 10.71 -31.00
N SER A 282 33.84 10.69 -32.08
CA SER A 282 33.82 9.59 -33.06
C SER A 282 35.02 8.67 -32.90
N SER A 283 34.81 7.39 -33.13
CA SER A 283 35.85 6.38 -33.24
C SER A 283 35.65 5.53 -34.50
N GLU A 284 36.77 5.11 -35.10
CA GLU A 284 36.81 3.98 -36.04
C GLU A 284 36.33 2.69 -35.36
N SER A 285 36.06 1.64 -36.14
CA SER A 285 35.69 0.30 -35.63
C SER A 285 36.77 -0.30 -34.71
N TRP A 286 36.36 -1.24 -33.85
CA TRP A 286 37.25 -1.87 -32.87
C TRP A 286 36.93 -3.36 -32.68
N ASP A 287 37.97 -4.17 -32.52
CA ASP A 287 37.90 -5.64 -32.51
C ASP A 287 37.85 -6.28 -31.12
N SER A 288 37.89 -5.46 -30.07
CA SER A 288 37.90 -5.87 -28.66
C SER A 288 37.17 -4.85 -27.78
N ASP A 289 36.69 -5.30 -26.63
CA ASP A 289 35.90 -4.46 -25.72
C ASP A 289 36.58 -3.13 -25.40
N ARG A 290 35.78 -2.07 -25.35
CA ARG A 290 36.22 -0.69 -25.16
C ARG A 290 35.40 0.01 -24.09
N LEU A 291 35.97 1.04 -23.47
CA LEU A 291 35.28 1.86 -22.48
C LEU A 291 34.90 3.21 -23.10
N LEU A 292 33.64 3.61 -22.95
CA LEU A 292 33.17 4.98 -23.18
C LEU A 292 33.09 5.69 -21.83
N SER A 293 33.77 6.82 -21.69
CA SER A 293 33.83 7.59 -20.44
C SER A 293 33.26 8.99 -20.63
N PHE A 294 32.30 9.36 -19.77
CA PHE A 294 31.81 10.72 -19.59
C PHE A 294 32.28 11.25 -18.23
N VAL A 295 32.97 12.40 -18.22
CA VAL A 295 33.59 12.96 -17.02
C VAL A 295 33.20 14.42 -16.85
N VAL A 296 32.86 14.78 -15.60
CA VAL A 296 32.70 16.15 -15.13
C VAL A 296 33.82 16.45 -14.14
N ASP A 297 34.66 17.45 -14.46
CA ASP A 297 35.73 17.94 -13.60
C ASP A 297 35.32 19.30 -12.99
N GLY A 298 35.32 19.37 -11.66
CA GLY A 298 35.04 20.60 -10.92
C GLY A 298 36.16 21.64 -11.05
N GLY A 299 37.37 21.23 -11.46
CA GLY A 299 38.50 22.13 -11.61
C GLY A 299 38.87 22.76 -10.27
N GLY A 300 38.53 24.04 -10.07
CA GLY A 300 38.82 24.80 -8.84
C GLY A 300 37.62 25.14 -7.96
N ALA A 301 36.40 24.74 -8.33
CA ALA A 301 35.17 25.03 -7.60
C ALA A 301 34.09 23.99 -7.91
N ASP A 302 33.08 23.87 -7.05
CA ASP A 302 32.03 22.86 -7.27
C ASP A 302 31.20 23.18 -8.52
N ALA A 303 30.87 22.14 -9.29
CA ALA A 303 30.06 22.27 -10.49
C ALA A 303 29.11 21.08 -10.64
N ALA A 304 27.89 21.35 -11.12
CA ALA A 304 26.87 20.33 -11.34
C ALA A 304 26.38 20.36 -12.80
N VAL A 305 26.30 19.18 -13.42
CA VAL A 305 25.95 19.00 -14.84
C VAL A 305 24.92 17.89 -14.94
N ARG A 306 23.81 18.19 -15.63
CA ARG A 306 22.73 17.25 -15.90
C ARG A 306 22.95 16.59 -17.26
N LEU A 307 23.07 15.27 -17.27
CA LEU A 307 23.07 14.41 -18.45
C LEU A 307 21.65 13.88 -18.69
N THR A 308 21.10 14.11 -19.88
CA THR A 308 19.73 13.68 -20.26
C THR A 308 19.72 12.59 -21.32
N GLN A 309 20.75 12.52 -22.15
CA GLN A 309 20.91 11.51 -23.18
C GLN A 309 22.37 11.10 -23.33
N LEU A 310 22.60 9.81 -23.49
CA LEU A 310 23.87 9.22 -23.91
C LEU A 310 23.54 8.12 -24.92
N TYR A 311 24.07 8.21 -26.13
CA TYR A 311 23.78 7.24 -27.18
C TYR A 311 24.92 7.14 -28.19
N LEU A 312 24.93 6.06 -28.96
CA LEU A 312 25.84 5.85 -30.08
C LEU A 312 25.08 6.10 -31.39
N VAL A 313 25.80 6.61 -32.38
CA VAL A 313 25.34 6.78 -33.75
C VAL A 313 26.30 6.06 -34.68
N SER A 314 25.77 5.18 -35.52
CA SER A 314 26.53 4.55 -36.62
C SER A 314 25.64 4.40 -37.85
N GLY A 315 26.06 5.00 -38.97
CA GLY A 315 25.18 5.15 -40.14
C GLY A 315 23.90 5.90 -39.77
N ASP A 316 22.75 5.29 -40.05
CA ASP A 316 21.42 5.81 -39.70
C ASP A 316 20.87 5.23 -38.37
N ARG A 317 21.64 4.38 -37.67
CA ARG A 317 21.22 3.74 -36.41
C ARG A 317 21.59 4.62 -35.22
N LYS A 318 20.63 4.78 -34.31
CA LYS A 318 20.81 5.38 -32.98
C LYS A 318 20.65 4.27 -31.93
N ILE A 319 21.64 4.12 -31.06
CA ILE A 319 21.66 3.08 -30.03
C ILE A 319 21.75 3.78 -28.67
N ASP A 320 20.65 3.80 -27.93
CA ASP A 320 20.60 4.43 -26.62
C ASP A 320 21.44 3.65 -25.59
N ILE A 321 22.20 4.36 -24.76
CA ILE A 321 22.99 3.80 -23.67
C ILE A 321 22.24 4.03 -22.36
N ASP A 322 21.94 2.96 -21.63
CA ASP A 322 21.44 3.07 -20.26
C ASP A 322 22.59 3.45 -19.32
N PHE A 323 22.52 4.68 -18.80
CA PHE A 323 23.49 5.23 -17.85
C PHE A 323 22.97 5.22 -16.40
N PHE A 324 21.90 4.47 -16.10
CA PHE A 324 21.38 4.33 -14.74
C PHE A 324 22.03 3.17 -13.99
N PRO A 325 22.06 3.22 -12.65
CA PRO A 325 22.36 2.05 -11.84
C PRO A 325 21.32 0.97 -12.08
N GLU A 326 21.76 -0.28 -12.05
CA GLU A 326 20.86 -1.44 -12.19
C GLU A 326 19.78 -1.41 -11.12
N LYS A 327 18.55 -1.78 -11.49
CA LYS A 327 17.45 -1.86 -10.55
C LYS A 327 17.70 -3.02 -9.56
N ALA A 328 17.48 -2.77 -8.26
CA ALA A 328 17.57 -3.81 -7.25
C ALA A 328 16.48 -4.86 -7.49
N ALA A 329 16.86 -6.14 -7.48
CA ALA A 329 15.89 -7.21 -7.43
C ALA A 329 15.29 -7.27 -6.02
N VAL A 330 14.04 -7.73 -5.91
CA VAL A 330 13.35 -7.91 -4.61
C VAL A 330 14.13 -8.82 -3.66
N SER A 331 14.89 -9.79 -4.19
CA SER A 331 15.74 -10.70 -3.42
C SER A 331 17.09 -10.12 -3.01
N GLU A 332 17.45 -8.93 -3.49
CA GLU A 332 18.78 -8.32 -3.36
C GLU A 332 18.78 -7.01 -2.58
N LEU A 333 17.74 -6.80 -1.77
CA LEU A 333 17.62 -5.61 -0.94
C LEU A 333 18.80 -5.50 0.03
N THR A 334 19.34 -4.29 0.12
CA THR A 334 20.45 -3.95 1.01
C THR A 334 20.03 -2.87 1.99
N THR A 335 20.85 -2.65 3.02
CA THR A 335 20.72 -1.49 3.91
C THR A 335 20.99 -0.22 3.10
N PRO A 336 20.05 0.74 3.05
CA PRO A 336 20.31 2.02 2.39
C PRO A 336 21.52 2.71 2.99
N THR A 337 22.33 3.32 2.12
CA THR A 337 23.52 4.07 2.56
C THR A 337 23.13 5.52 2.83
N ASP A 338 23.47 6.01 4.01
CA ASP A 338 23.24 7.40 4.41
C ASP A 338 24.33 8.29 3.79
N ILE A 339 23.95 9.04 2.75
CA ILE A 339 24.82 9.98 2.03
C ILE A 339 24.16 11.35 2.11
N LEU A 340 24.87 12.34 2.65
CA LEU A 340 24.37 13.71 2.67
C LEU A 340 24.50 14.32 1.28
N ALA A 341 23.38 14.73 0.69
CA ALA A 341 23.37 15.37 -0.62
C ALA A 341 24.07 16.74 -0.58
N HIS A 342 24.89 17.00 -1.59
CA HIS A 342 25.56 18.29 -1.76
C HIS A 342 24.55 19.41 -2.06
N PRO A 343 24.78 20.67 -1.65
CA PRO A 343 23.86 21.78 -1.91
C PRO A 343 23.44 21.96 -3.37
N LEU A 344 24.34 21.72 -4.32
CA LEU A 344 24.00 21.76 -5.76
C LEU A 344 23.04 20.63 -6.18
N ILE A 345 23.13 19.45 -5.56
CA ILE A 345 22.18 18.35 -5.78
C ILE A 345 20.83 18.71 -5.15
N LEU A 346 20.81 19.28 -3.94
CA LEU A 346 19.58 19.72 -3.28
C LEU A 346 18.84 20.79 -4.09
N GLN A 347 19.56 21.75 -4.68
CA GLN A 347 18.98 22.74 -5.59
C GLN A 347 18.39 22.09 -6.84
N GLU A 348 19.09 21.12 -7.43
CA GLU A 348 18.63 20.38 -8.59
C GLU A 348 17.34 19.58 -8.30
N MET A 349 17.24 19.01 -7.11
CA MET A 349 16.06 18.25 -6.67
C MET A 349 14.79 19.10 -6.60
N LEU A 350 14.90 20.39 -6.28
CA LEU A 350 13.75 21.31 -6.35
C LEU A 350 13.21 21.44 -7.78
N GLU A 351 14.09 21.60 -8.76
CA GLU A 351 13.68 21.66 -10.17
C GLU A 351 13.12 20.32 -10.64
N TRP A 352 13.70 19.20 -10.21
CA TRP A 352 13.14 17.87 -10.50
C TRP A 352 11.73 17.73 -9.97
N ASP A 353 11.49 18.10 -8.71
CA ASP A 353 10.17 18.03 -8.09
C ASP A 353 9.13 18.85 -8.84
N TRP A 354 9.44 20.11 -9.18
CA TRP A 354 8.54 20.95 -9.98
C TRP A 354 8.26 20.36 -11.37
N ARG A 355 9.29 19.81 -12.04
CA ARG A 355 9.12 19.13 -13.33
C ARG A 355 8.22 17.90 -13.21
N MET A 356 8.37 17.13 -12.13
CA MET A 356 7.52 15.97 -11.85
C MET A 356 6.07 16.41 -11.62
N GLN A 357 5.82 17.39 -10.76
CA GLN A 357 4.46 17.91 -10.50
C GLN A 357 3.77 18.37 -11.80
N ASP A 358 4.49 19.11 -12.65
CA ASP A 358 3.93 19.66 -13.88
C ASP A 358 3.95 18.69 -15.07
N GLY A 359 4.63 17.54 -14.98
CA GLY A 359 4.77 16.57 -16.08
C GLY A 359 5.78 16.98 -17.15
N ILE A 360 6.76 17.82 -16.83
CA ILE A 360 7.79 18.28 -17.78
C ILE A 360 8.87 17.21 -17.93
N GLY A 361 8.76 16.47 -19.04
CA GLY A 361 9.58 15.28 -19.31
C GLY A 361 8.85 13.96 -19.04
N ALA A 362 7.59 13.99 -18.63
CA ALA A 362 6.78 12.81 -18.34
C ALA A 362 6.16 12.19 -19.62
N GLY A 363 6.97 11.47 -20.40
CA GLY A 363 6.51 10.57 -21.47
C GLY A 363 5.30 11.05 -22.31
N ALA A 364 4.24 10.24 -22.36
CA ALA A 364 3.05 10.46 -23.19
C ALA A 364 2.05 11.51 -22.67
N VAL A 365 2.10 11.85 -21.38
CA VAL A 365 1.20 12.85 -20.72
C VAL A 365 2.00 14.12 -20.35
N ARG A 366 3.04 14.38 -21.14
CA ARG A 366 3.98 15.48 -20.95
C ARG A 366 3.29 16.83 -21.10
N CYS A 367 3.66 17.78 -20.24
CA CYS A 367 3.34 19.20 -20.43
C CYS A 367 4.56 20.00 -20.88
N SER A 368 4.27 21.08 -21.59
CA SER A 368 5.25 22.11 -21.93
C SER A 368 5.54 23.03 -20.74
N TYR A 369 6.67 23.73 -20.76
CA TYR A 369 7.00 24.75 -19.74
C TYR A 369 5.91 25.83 -19.65
N ARG A 370 5.32 26.23 -20.78
CA ARG A 370 4.19 27.17 -20.81
C ARG A 370 2.98 26.67 -20.00
N GLU A 371 2.54 25.42 -20.24
CA GLU A 371 1.38 24.84 -19.55
C GLU A 371 1.65 24.65 -18.05
N GLY A 372 2.87 24.25 -17.69
CA GLY A 372 3.29 24.18 -16.29
C GLY A 372 3.25 25.56 -15.61
N ALA A 373 3.75 26.61 -16.28
CA ALA A 373 3.71 27.97 -15.75
C ALA A 373 2.26 28.46 -15.56
N GLU A 374 1.37 28.15 -16.49
CA GLU A 374 -0.05 28.49 -16.41
C GLU A 374 -0.72 27.79 -15.21
N SER A 375 -0.49 26.48 -15.04
CA SER A 375 -1.04 25.71 -13.91
C SER A 375 -0.52 26.22 -12.55
N CYS A 376 0.78 26.51 -12.46
CA CYS A 376 1.38 27.03 -11.23
C CYS A 376 0.84 28.43 -10.89
N LEU A 377 0.64 29.30 -11.87
CA LEU A 377 -0.03 30.60 -11.68
C LEU A 377 -1.46 30.43 -11.17
N GLU A 378 -2.23 29.47 -11.69
CA GLU A 378 -3.59 29.20 -11.22
C GLU A 378 -3.62 28.75 -9.75
N LYS A 379 -2.77 27.79 -9.38
CA LYS A 379 -2.62 27.28 -8.00
C LYS A 379 -2.17 28.40 -7.03
N GLY A 380 -1.16 29.19 -7.40
CA GLY A 380 -0.69 30.29 -6.56
C GLY A 380 -1.66 31.47 -6.48
N ASN A 381 -2.47 31.73 -7.50
CA ASN A 381 -3.54 32.75 -7.44
C ASN A 381 -4.63 32.38 -6.43
N ARG A 382 -4.97 31.08 -6.31
CA ARG A 382 -5.89 30.60 -5.28
C ARG A 382 -5.32 30.83 -3.88
N LEU A 383 -4.05 30.50 -3.67
CA LEU A 383 -3.35 30.76 -2.41
C LEU A 383 -3.30 32.27 -2.09
N ALA A 384 -2.88 33.12 -3.02
CA ALA A 384 -2.80 34.57 -2.81
C ALA A 384 -4.17 35.16 -2.41
N ALA A 385 -5.24 34.76 -3.11
CA ALA A 385 -6.60 35.21 -2.80
C ALA A 385 -7.05 34.76 -1.39
N GLN A 386 -6.63 33.58 -0.95
CA GLN A 386 -6.97 33.07 0.39
C GLN A 386 -6.19 33.78 1.49
N LEU A 387 -4.89 34.03 1.29
CA LEU A 387 -4.08 34.83 2.21
C LEU A 387 -4.67 36.25 2.39
N GLU A 388 -5.11 36.88 1.30
CA GLU A 388 -5.80 38.17 1.33
C GLU A 388 -7.18 38.08 2.03
N ALA A 389 -7.98 37.06 1.73
CA ALA A 389 -9.31 36.87 2.31
C ALA A 389 -9.27 36.63 3.83
N GLN A 390 -8.28 35.88 4.30
CA GLN A 390 -8.03 35.62 5.72
C GLN A 390 -7.31 36.77 6.43
N GLN A 391 -6.89 37.82 5.71
CA GLN A 391 -6.14 38.97 6.22
C GLN A 391 -4.84 38.57 6.94
N LEU A 392 -4.17 37.52 6.44
CA LEU A 392 -2.91 37.06 7.01
C LEU A 392 -1.78 38.04 6.65
N PRO A 393 -0.84 38.32 7.57
CA PRO A 393 0.22 39.30 7.37
C PRO A 393 1.28 38.78 6.39
N VAL A 394 1.05 38.99 5.09
CA VAL A 394 2.00 38.72 4.01
C VAL A 394 2.58 40.05 3.52
N SER A 395 3.89 40.08 3.22
CA SER A 395 4.53 41.31 2.73
C SER A 395 3.95 41.76 1.38
N ASP A 396 3.65 43.05 1.27
CA ASP A 396 3.26 43.70 0.01
C ASP A 396 4.26 43.44 -1.12
N ASP A 397 5.55 43.22 -0.82
CA ASP A 397 6.57 42.89 -1.82
C ASP A 397 6.37 41.50 -2.42
N VAL A 398 6.00 40.52 -1.59
CA VAL A 398 5.76 39.13 -2.03
C VAL A 398 4.55 39.10 -2.96
N LEU A 399 3.42 39.68 -2.54
CA LEU A 399 2.20 39.77 -3.34
C LEU A 399 2.40 40.56 -4.64
N ARG A 400 3.06 41.73 -4.58
CA ARG A 400 3.36 42.50 -5.79
C ARG A 400 4.22 41.71 -6.77
N SER A 401 5.23 40.99 -6.27
CA SER A 401 6.09 40.18 -7.13
C SER A 401 5.36 38.99 -7.75
N TRP A 402 4.42 38.37 -7.03
CA TRP A 402 3.57 37.31 -7.55
C TRP A 402 2.68 37.82 -8.68
N PHE A 403 1.96 38.92 -8.46
CA PHE A 403 1.03 39.44 -9.47
C PHE A 403 1.72 40.04 -10.71
N GLN A 404 3.01 40.38 -10.63
CA GLN A 404 3.81 40.81 -11.79
C GLN A 404 3.95 39.68 -12.83
N LEU A 405 4.09 38.43 -12.39
CA LEU A 405 4.28 37.27 -13.29
C LEU A 405 3.15 37.08 -14.29
N LYS A 406 1.94 37.55 -13.97
CA LYS A 406 0.82 37.53 -14.91
C LYS A 406 1.08 38.40 -16.14
N ALA A 407 1.69 39.57 -15.94
CA ALA A 407 2.05 40.44 -17.05
C ALA A 407 3.17 39.81 -17.90
N ASP A 408 4.14 39.16 -17.27
CA ASP A 408 5.27 38.50 -17.93
C ASP A 408 4.80 37.29 -18.74
N PHE A 409 3.87 36.49 -18.20
CA PHE A 409 3.20 35.39 -18.91
C PHE A 409 2.44 35.89 -20.14
N GLU A 410 1.62 36.94 -20.01
CA GLU A 410 0.89 37.50 -21.14
C GLU A 410 1.81 38.10 -22.20
N ALA A 411 2.94 38.69 -21.81
CA ALA A 411 3.95 39.19 -22.73
C ALA A 411 4.54 38.06 -23.59
N LEU A 412 5.00 36.96 -22.98
CA LEU A 412 5.50 35.80 -23.73
C LEU A 412 4.43 35.14 -24.59
N ARG A 413 3.18 35.09 -24.11
CA ARG A 413 2.04 34.55 -24.87
C ARG A 413 1.75 35.36 -26.12
N LEU A 414 1.85 36.68 -26.06
CA LEU A 414 1.65 37.58 -27.21
C LEU A 414 2.79 37.54 -28.22
N GLU A 415 3.99 37.13 -27.81
CA GLU A 415 5.15 36.94 -28.68
C GLU A 415 5.15 35.60 -29.45
N GLU A 416 4.17 34.72 -29.19
CA GLU A 416 3.96 33.44 -29.89
C GLU A 416 5.15 32.46 -29.82
N TRP A 417 5.92 32.48 -28.73
CA TRP A 417 6.98 31.49 -28.46
C TRP A 417 6.44 30.06 -28.34
N GLU A 418 7.17 29.08 -28.89
CA GLU A 418 6.88 27.65 -28.69
C GLU A 418 6.96 27.29 -27.20
N GLY A 419 6.01 26.48 -26.70
CA GLY A 419 5.80 26.25 -25.27
C GLY A 419 6.99 25.67 -24.49
N ASP A 420 7.97 25.10 -25.18
CA ASP A 420 9.19 24.53 -24.59
C ASP A 420 10.46 25.36 -24.82
N SER A 421 10.30 26.58 -25.34
CA SER A 421 11.44 27.47 -25.57
C SER A 421 12.05 27.98 -24.27
N ALA A 422 13.31 28.42 -24.35
CA ALA A 422 14.06 28.93 -23.20
C ALA A 422 13.35 30.06 -22.43
N PRO A 423 12.66 31.03 -23.07
CA PRO A 423 11.90 32.05 -22.32
C PRO A 423 10.77 31.47 -21.47
N TRP A 424 10.05 30.45 -21.96
CA TRP A 424 9.01 29.78 -21.16
C TRP A 424 9.60 28.97 -20.01
N GLN A 425 10.74 28.31 -20.21
CA GLN A 425 11.45 27.62 -19.14
C GLN A 425 11.93 28.58 -18.04
N GLU A 426 12.45 29.76 -18.42
CA GLU A 426 12.88 30.79 -17.47
C GLU A 426 11.69 31.33 -16.67
N LEU A 427 10.60 31.72 -17.33
CA LEU A 427 9.38 32.16 -16.64
C LEU A 427 8.81 31.06 -15.75
N TRP A 428 8.77 29.80 -16.20
CA TRP A 428 8.29 28.67 -15.41
C TRP A 428 9.08 28.53 -14.08
N ARG A 429 10.42 28.63 -14.13
CA ARG A 429 11.26 28.64 -12.92
C ARG A 429 10.93 29.82 -12.02
N GLU A 430 10.78 31.02 -12.58
CA GLU A 430 10.44 32.22 -11.81
C GLU A 430 9.07 32.08 -11.11
N VAL A 431 8.06 31.56 -11.82
CA VAL A 431 6.72 31.32 -11.26
C VAL A 431 6.80 30.36 -10.08
N HIS A 432 7.51 29.24 -10.20
CA HIS A 432 7.68 28.29 -9.09
C HIS A 432 8.44 28.88 -7.90
N GLN A 433 9.52 29.63 -8.16
CA GLN A 433 10.28 30.32 -7.11
C GLN A 433 9.39 31.31 -6.34
N ARG A 434 8.55 32.09 -7.03
CA ARG A 434 7.62 33.02 -6.36
C ARG A 434 6.44 32.34 -5.70
N ARG A 435 5.92 31.24 -6.25
CA ARG A 435 4.88 30.43 -5.59
C ARG A 435 5.42 29.83 -4.29
N ARG A 436 6.68 29.35 -4.29
CA ARG A 436 7.37 28.87 -3.08
C ARG A 436 7.48 29.98 -2.03
N ALA A 437 7.98 31.15 -2.43
CA ALA A 437 8.07 32.30 -1.53
C ALA A 437 6.71 32.75 -0.99
N LEU A 438 5.65 32.67 -1.81
CA LEU A 438 4.28 32.98 -1.41
C LEU A 438 3.77 32.01 -0.35
N LEU A 439 3.95 30.69 -0.55
CA LEU A 439 3.56 29.67 0.42
C LEU A 439 4.35 29.81 1.74
N PHE A 440 5.64 30.09 1.65
CA PHE A 440 6.50 30.27 2.83
C PHE A 440 6.23 31.57 3.59
N ALA A 441 5.59 32.54 2.95
CA ALA A 441 5.11 33.74 3.63
C ALA A 441 3.85 33.48 4.48
N HIS A 442 3.24 32.29 4.43
CA HIS A 442 2.16 31.92 5.33
C HIS A 442 2.68 31.97 6.79
N PRO A 443 2.03 32.68 7.72
CA PRO A 443 2.54 32.88 9.10
C PRO A 443 2.77 31.59 9.90
N LEU A 444 2.11 30.50 9.48
CA LEU A 444 2.22 29.18 10.11
C LEU A 444 3.22 28.26 9.41
N ALA A 445 3.72 28.61 8.21
CA ALA A 445 4.71 27.81 7.49
C ALA A 445 6.05 27.74 8.23
N ASP A 446 6.44 28.84 8.89
CA ASP A 446 7.61 28.86 9.76
C ASP A 446 7.33 28.10 11.07
N THR A 447 7.65 26.81 11.04
CA THR A 447 7.50 25.92 12.16
C THR A 447 8.71 25.93 13.10
N GLY A 448 9.81 26.57 12.72
CA GLY A 448 11.14 26.33 13.28
C GLY A 448 11.75 25.03 12.75
N ALA A 449 12.69 24.45 13.51
CA ALA A 449 13.32 23.18 13.15
C ALA A 449 12.28 22.04 13.06
N LEU A 450 12.44 21.13 12.11
CA LEU A 450 11.61 19.93 11.94
C LEU A 450 12.39 18.68 12.34
N LEU A 451 11.80 17.88 13.22
CA LEU A 451 12.19 16.50 13.45
C LEU A 451 11.55 15.60 12.40
N PHE A 452 12.27 14.61 11.91
CA PHE A 452 11.75 13.55 11.04
C PHE A 452 12.59 12.28 11.15
N VAL A 453 12.09 11.18 10.58
CA VAL A 453 12.81 9.91 10.51
C VAL A 453 13.14 9.57 9.07
N LYS A 454 14.36 9.10 8.82
CA LYS A 454 14.68 8.33 7.62
C LYS A 454 14.44 6.85 7.92
N GLN A 455 13.63 6.16 7.12
CA GLN A 455 13.29 4.74 7.31
C GLN A 455 13.12 4.02 5.96
N ALA A 456 13.65 2.81 5.84
CA ALA A 456 13.24 1.89 4.78
C ALA A 456 11.92 1.21 5.18
N PRO A 457 10.83 1.31 4.37
CA PRO A 457 9.55 0.67 4.70
C PRO A 457 9.70 -0.83 4.92
N GLY A 458 8.96 -1.40 5.88
CA GLY A 458 9.05 -2.82 6.23
C GLY A 458 8.85 -3.79 5.05
N MET A 459 9.33 -5.02 5.21
CA MET A 459 9.36 -6.04 4.15
C MET A 459 7.97 -6.50 3.67
N PHE A 460 6.94 -6.28 4.49
CA PHE A 460 5.56 -6.68 4.21
C PHE A 460 4.67 -5.43 4.27
N SER A 461 4.16 -4.98 3.12
CA SER A 461 3.39 -3.74 3.00
C SER A 461 1.89 -3.88 3.29
N HIS A 462 1.49 -4.54 4.38
CA HIS A 462 0.09 -4.52 4.84
C HIS A 462 -0.05 -3.55 6.01
N GLN A 463 -1.19 -2.88 6.14
CA GLN A 463 -1.42 -1.85 7.17
C GLN A 463 -1.13 -2.37 8.59
N LEU A 464 -1.37 -3.67 8.82
CA LEU A 464 -1.16 -4.33 10.11
C LEU A 464 0.24 -4.91 10.30
N THR A 465 0.93 -5.33 9.23
CA THR A 465 2.24 -6.00 9.34
C THR A 465 3.42 -5.03 9.27
N GLN A 466 3.24 -3.87 8.64
CA GLN A 466 4.29 -2.86 8.48
C GLN A 466 4.92 -2.38 9.80
N VAL A 467 4.26 -2.59 10.95
CA VAL A 467 4.66 -2.13 12.28
C VAL A 467 5.34 -3.20 13.15
N TYR A 468 5.46 -4.46 12.70
CA TYR A 468 6.16 -5.47 13.50
C TYR A 468 7.67 -5.43 13.28
N GLY A 469 8.43 -5.59 14.37
CA GLY A 469 9.89 -5.63 14.35
C GLY A 469 10.44 -6.71 13.43
N ARG A 470 9.75 -7.84 13.28
CA ARG A 470 10.13 -8.93 12.37
C ARG A 470 10.21 -8.55 10.90
N TYR A 471 9.49 -7.51 10.47
CA TYR A 471 9.52 -7.03 9.09
C TYR A 471 10.40 -5.77 8.93
N ALA A 472 11.06 -5.32 10.00
CA ALA A 472 11.91 -4.14 9.98
C ALA A 472 13.10 -4.33 9.04
N ARG A 473 13.42 -3.27 8.28
CA ARG A 473 14.62 -3.21 7.44
C ARG A 473 15.63 -2.25 8.08
N PRO A 474 16.92 -2.60 8.10
CA PRO A 474 17.96 -1.70 8.59
C PRO A 474 18.07 -0.47 7.69
N GLY A 475 18.33 0.70 8.28
CA GLY A 475 18.69 1.92 7.56
C GLY A 475 18.04 3.17 8.17
N GLY A 476 18.69 4.31 7.94
CA GLY A 476 18.16 5.61 8.34
C GLY A 476 18.49 6.00 9.78
N GLY A 477 17.56 6.66 10.46
CA GLY A 477 17.79 7.30 11.75
C GLY A 477 16.86 8.47 12.02
N LEU A 478 17.15 9.19 13.10
CA LEU A 478 16.42 10.38 13.53
C LEU A 478 17.18 11.64 13.10
N TYR A 479 16.51 12.56 12.41
CA TYR A 479 17.14 13.74 11.80
C TYR A 479 16.39 15.03 12.13
N VAL A 480 17.14 16.13 12.12
CA VAL A 480 16.60 17.48 12.25
C VAL A 480 16.95 18.31 11.03
N LEU A 481 15.95 18.97 10.49
CA LEU A 481 16.04 20.00 9.46
C LEU A 481 15.90 21.37 10.16
N ASP A 482 17.00 22.09 10.34
CA ASP A 482 17.03 23.26 11.24
C ASP A 482 16.34 24.51 10.64
N ASP A 483 16.36 24.69 9.31
CA ASP A 483 15.69 25.79 8.59
C ASP A 483 14.91 25.26 7.38
N PRO A 484 13.76 24.59 7.61
CA PRO A 484 13.04 23.84 6.58
C PRO A 484 12.58 24.66 5.38
N LEU A 485 12.48 25.99 5.52
CA LEU A 485 12.02 26.88 4.46
C LEU A 485 13.16 27.35 3.55
N HIS A 486 14.42 27.28 3.98
CA HIS A 486 15.53 27.88 3.23
C HIS A 486 16.74 26.97 3.04
N ASP A 487 16.91 25.95 3.88
CA ASP A 487 18.04 25.02 3.83
C ASP A 487 17.55 23.58 3.93
N MET A 488 18.06 22.70 3.05
CA MET A 488 17.79 21.26 3.07
C MET A 488 18.87 20.46 3.82
N GLY A 489 19.84 21.14 4.43
CA GLY A 489 20.85 20.52 5.30
C GLY A 489 20.21 19.88 6.54
N VAL A 490 20.71 18.69 6.90
CA VAL A 490 20.18 17.92 8.04
C VAL A 490 21.29 17.50 8.97
N ARG A 491 20.96 17.40 10.27
CA ARG A 491 21.81 16.79 11.29
C ARG A 491 21.16 15.55 11.87
N ARG A 492 21.96 14.56 12.22
CA ARG A 492 21.50 13.32 12.83
C ARG A 492 21.48 13.44 14.36
N LEU A 493 20.50 12.81 14.99
CA LEU A 493 20.42 12.62 16.44
C LEU A 493 20.75 11.16 16.80
N ALA A 494 21.24 10.96 18.03
CA ALA A 494 21.54 9.63 18.57
C ALA A 494 22.43 8.78 17.63
N GLU A 495 23.52 9.38 17.14
CA GLU A 495 24.40 8.77 16.13
C GLU A 495 25.04 7.45 16.58
N ASP A 496 25.17 7.23 17.89
CA ASP A 496 25.75 6.04 18.49
C ASP A 496 24.76 4.87 18.68
N MET A 497 23.47 5.06 18.34
CA MET A 497 22.51 3.96 18.32
C MET A 497 22.90 2.88 17.29
N PRO A 498 22.65 1.59 17.60
CA PRO A 498 22.99 0.50 16.68
C PRO A 498 22.16 0.58 15.40
N THR A 499 22.62 -0.09 14.35
CA THR A 499 21.85 -0.26 13.11
C THR A 499 20.48 -0.87 13.40
N GLY A 500 19.45 -0.30 12.78
CA GLY A 500 18.07 -0.75 12.93
C GLY A 500 17.10 0.09 12.11
N SER A 501 15.83 0.02 12.50
CA SER A 501 14.71 0.74 11.93
C SER A 501 14.09 1.65 12.98
N PHE A 502 13.76 2.88 12.60
CA PHE A 502 13.10 3.88 13.44
C PHE A 502 11.70 4.15 12.91
N MET A 503 10.72 4.37 13.79
CA MET A 503 9.38 4.79 13.36
C MET A 503 8.63 5.63 14.39
N GLN A 504 7.69 6.43 13.86
CA GLN A 504 6.65 7.16 14.62
C GLN A 504 7.17 7.92 15.85
N PRO A 505 8.09 8.89 15.68
CA PRO A 505 8.57 9.68 16.80
C PRO A 505 7.46 10.54 17.42
N GLU A 506 7.73 11.04 18.63
CA GLU A 506 6.92 12.01 19.33
C GLU A 506 7.82 13.02 20.03
N VAL A 507 7.60 14.31 19.80
CA VAL A 507 8.23 15.39 20.56
C VAL A 507 7.34 15.71 21.77
N ASP A 508 7.94 15.71 22.95
CA ASP A 508 7.26 16.07 24.18
C ASP A 508 6.79 17.54 24.14
N HIS A 509 5.84 17.93 25.00
CA HIS A 509 5.25 19.26 24.94
C HIS A 509 6.27 20.37 25.25
N ALA A 510 7.36 20.06 25.94
CA ALA A 510 8.45 21.00 26.22
C ALA A 510 9.39 21.19 25.02
N GLY A 511 9.40 20.25 24.05
CA GLY A 511 10.36 20.24 22.95
C GLY A 511 11.76 19.80 23.37
N GLU A 512 11.89 19.15 24.52
CA GLU A 512 13.19 18.78 25.12
C GLU A 512 13.50 17.29 24.93
N ARG A 513 12.47 16.45 24.82
CA ARG A 513 12.60 15.00 24.72
C ARG A 513 11.86 14.47 23.51
N ILE A 514 12.42 13.45 22.90
CA ILE A 514 11.87 12.74 21.76
C ILE A 514 11.66 11.29 22.18
N ILE A 515 10.47 10.76 21.97
CA ILE A 515 10.17 9.34 22.19
C ILE A 515 10.03 8.69 20.82
N VAL A 516 10.75 7.60 20.56
CA VAL A 516 10.74 6.93 19.24
C VAL A 516 10.68 5.42 19.39
N ALA A 517 10.02 4.75 18.45
CA ALA A 517 10.07 3.30 18.34
C ALA A 517 11.30 2.88 17.53
N PHE A 518 12.10 1.98 18.08
CA PHE A 518 13.32 1.47 17.43
C PHE A 518 13.39 -0.05 17.51
N CYS A 519 13.65 -0.69 16.37
CA CYS A 519 13.93 -2.12 16.26
C CYS A 519 15.36 -2.31 15.77
N ARG A 520 16.21 -2.94 16.58
CA ARG A 520 17.57 -3.31 16.16
C ARG A 520 17.48 -4.42 15.10
N THR A 521 18.04 -4.17 13.93
CA THR A 521 18.13 -5.15 12.84
C THR A 521 19.40 -4.88 12.04
N GLU A 522 20.14 -5.94 11.72
CA GLU A 522 21.46 -5.85 11.04
C GLU A 522 21.38 -6.27 9.56
N GLY A 523 20.23 -6.80 9.12
CA GLY A 523 20.04 -7.30 7.76
C GLY A 523 18.57 -7.27 7.36
N VAL A 524 18.32 -7.29 6.06
CA VAL A 524 16.97 -7.34 5.52
C VAL A 524 16.35 -8.74 5.77
N PRO A 525 15.07 -8.84 6.19
CA PRO A 525 14.41 -10.14 6.30
C PRO A 525 14.46 -10.92 4.98
N GLN A 526 14.83 -12.21 5.03
CA GLN A 526 14.96 -13.06 3.83
C GLN A 526 13.62 -13.59 3.30
N ASP A 527 12.60 -13.59 4.16
CA ASP A 527 11.27 -14.09 3.86
C ASP A 527 10.26 -12.97 4.12
N SER A 528 9.55 -12.55 3.08
CA SER A 528 8.58 -11.46 3.19
C SER A 528 7.35 -11.82 4.01
N PHE A 529 7.00 -13.10 4.12
CA PHE A 529 5.85 -13.57 4.91
C PHE A 529 6.23 -13.84 6.36
N ASN A 530 7.32 -14.57 6.61
CA ASN A 530 7.69 -14.97 7.96
C ASN A 530 8.50 -13.90 8.72
N GLY A 531 9.22 -13.04 8.00
CA GLY A 531 10.10 -12.03 8.60
C GLY A 531 11.25 -12.65 9.40
N THR A 532 11.87 -11.84 10.26
CA THR A 532 12.93 -12.27 11.19
C THR A 532 12.36 -12.43 12.59
N ALA A 533 12.28 -13.67 13.07
CA ALA A 533 11.76 -13.94 14.41
C ALA A 533 12.61 -13.28 15.52
N GLY A 534 11.95 -12.88 16.61
CA GLY A 534 12.62 -12.32 17.81
C GLY A 534 13.06 -10.86 17.68
N GLN A 535 12.62 -10.16 16.62
CA GLN A 535 12.82 -8.72 16.46
C GLN A 535 11.55 -7.98 16.85
N PHE A 536 11.70 -6.98 17.71
CA PHE A 536 10.60 -6.18 18.25
C PHE A 536 10.98 -4.70 18.25
N TYR A 537 10.00 -3.83 17.98
CA TYR A 537 10.14 -2.41 18.27
C TYR A 537 10.00 -2.16 19.77
N HIS A 538 10.88 -1.33 20.32
CA HIS A 538 10.78 -0.82 21.69
C HIS A 538 10.83 0.71 21.68
N LEU A 539 10.29 1.32 22.73
CA LEU A 539 10.31 2.77 22.88
C LEU A 539 11.61 3.22 23.55
N TYR A 540 12.17 4.30 23.01
CA TYR A 540 13.37 4.96 23.54
C TYR A 540 13.08 6.45 23.73
N GLU A 541 13.63 7.02 24.80
CA GLU A 541 13.70 8.46 25.01
C GLU A 541 15.06 8.97 24.52
N ILE A 542 15.05 10.05 23.73
CA ILE A 542 16.22 10.73 23.17
C ILE A 542 16.15 12.20 23.56
N SER A 543 17.26 12.76 24.07
CA SER A 543 17.40 14.18 24.38
C SER A 543 17.54 15.00 23.10
N ASN A 544 16.73 16.05 22.93
CA ASN A 544 16.89 17.02 21.84
C ASN A 544 18.21 17.81 21.97
N GLY A 545 18.74 17.95 23.20
CA GLY A 545 19.92 18.76 23.47
C GLY A 545 21.23 18.12 23.00
N ASP A 546 21.56 16.94 23.53
CA ASP A 546 22.83 16.26 23.29
C ASP A 546 22.70 14.93 22.54
N GLY A 547 21.48 14.52 22.20
CA GLY A 547 21.23 13.25 21.51
C GLY A 547 21.40 12.00 22.39
N SER A 548 21.61 12.17 23.70
CA SER A 548 21.68 11.03 24.63
C SER A 548 20.35 10.28 24.68
N TRP A 549 20.40 8.96 24.85
CA TRP A 549 19.22 8.11 24.77
C TRP A 549 19.16 7.03 25.85
N ARG A 550 17.95 6.56 26.15
CA ARG A 550 17.68 5.43 27.06
C ARG A 550 16.45 4.63 26.63
N PRO A 551 16.40 3.31 26.87
CA PRO A 551 15.18 2.54 26.65
C PRO A 551 14.09 2.91 27.66
N LEU A 552 12.83 2.87 27.21
CA LEU A 552 11.62 2.97 28.03
C LEU A 552 10.90 1.63 28.16
N THR A 553 10.95 0.79 27.12
CA THR A 553 10.34 -0.53 27.12
C THR A 553 11.32 -1.62 26.72
N GLU A 554 10.99 -2.87 27.08
CA GLU A 554 11.75 -4.08 26.78
C GLU A 554 10.83 -5.30 26.71
N GLY A 555 11.35 -6.41 26.18
CA GLY A 555 10.69 -7.72 26.19
C GLY A 555 10.37 -8.26 24.81
N ALA A 556 9.42 -9.20 24.73
CA ALA A 556 8.99 -9.82 23.48
C ALA A 556 7.68 -9.20 22.96
N TYR A 557 7.64 -7.87 22.94
CA TYR A 557 6.48 -7.08 22.53
C TYR A 557 6.93 -5.96 21.59
N ASP A 558 6.17 -5.75 20.52
CA ASP A 558 6.30 -4.57 19.69
C ASP A 558 5.57 -3.42 20.41
N ASP A 559 6.30 -2.34 20.70
CA ASP A 559 5.79 -1.12 21.31
C ASP A 559 6.08 0.07 20.37
N PHE A 560 5.03 0.78 19.94
CA PHE A 560 5.14 1.83 18.92
C PHE A 560 4.05 2.91 18.99
N SER A 561 4.11 3.91 18.09
CA SER A 561 3.25 5.11 18.09
C SER A 561 3.08 5.81 19.45
N PRO A 562 4.17 6.17 20.17
CA PRO A 562 4.08 6.86 21.45
C PRO A 562 3.44 8.24 21.32
N LYS A 563 2.69 8.67 22.34
CA LYS A 563 2.16 10.03 22.51
C LYS A 563 2.27 10.46 23.97
N GLU A 564 2.80 11.66 24.19
CA GLU A 564 2.78 12.25 25.53
C GLU A 564 1.36 12.78 25.82
N LEU A 565 0.79 12.39 26.95
CA LEU A 565 -0.47 12.91 27.46
C LEU A 565 -0.24 14.23 28.22
N PRO A 566 -1.27 15.10 28.36
CA PRO A 566 -1.13 16.37 29.08
C PRO A 566 -0.58 16.25 30.51
N ASN A 567 -0.85 15.13 31.20
CA ASN A 567 -0.36 14.83 32.54
C ASN A 567 1.08 14.28 32.58
N GLY A 568 1.75 14.13 31.43
CA GLY A 568 3.12 13.62 31.29
C GLY A 568 3.25 12.10 31.18
N GLN A 569 2.15 11.34 31.28
CA GLN A 569 2.18 9.90 30.98
C GLN A 569 2.31 9.67 29.47
N ILE A 570 2.69 8.46 29.08
CA ILE A 570 2.90 8.09 27.67
C ILE A 570 1.88 7.01 27.30
N ILE A 571 1.05 7.29 26.31
CA ILE A 571 0.15 6.32 25.68
C ILE A 571 0.77 5.84 24.38
N PHE A 572 0.66 4.56 24.07
CA PHE A 572 1.29 3.92 22.91
C PHE A 572 0.53 2.65 22.51
N ILE A 573 0.92 2.03 21.40
CA ILE A 573 0.36 0.77 20.91
C ILE A 573 1.31 -0.37 21.23
N SER A 574 0.80 -1.50 21.73
CA SER A 574 1.62 -2.64 22.14
C SER A 574 0.96 -3.99 21.88
N THR A 575 1.75 -5.00 21.47
CA THR A 575 1.28 -6.40 21.37
C THR A 575 1.08 -7.11 22.71
N ARG A 576 1.30 -6.40 23.83
CA ARG A 576 1.29 -6.95 25.20
C ARG A 576 -0.07 -7.46 25.68
N ARG A 577 -1.16 -7.00 25.07
CA ARG A 577 -2.51 -7.53 25.30
C ARG A 577 -2.58 -9.02 24.94
N GLY A 578 -1.84 -9.43 23.90
CA GLY A 578 -1.78 -10.80 23.42
C GLY A 578 -2.98 -11.20 22.54
N GLY A 579 -2.88 -12.43 22.03
CA GLY A 579 -3.80 -12.96 21.05
C GLY A 579 -3.36 -12.71 19.61
N TRP A 580 -4.15 -13.22 18.68
CA TRP A 580 -3.86 -13.24 17.26
C TRP A 580 -5.01 -12.65 16.46
N HIS A 581 -4.65 -11.95 15.39
CA HIS A 581 -5.64 -11.40 14.48
C HIS A 581 -6.42 -12.51 13.77
N ARG A 582 -7.68 -12.22 13.42
CA ARG A 582 -8.61 -13.19 12.82
C ARG A 582 -8.51 -13.34 11.31
N CYS A 583 -7.75 -12.48 10.64
CA CYS A 583 -7.39 -12.64 9.24
C CYS A 583 -5.86 -12.60 9.07
N GLY A 584 -5.37 -12.84 7.85
CA GLY A 584 -3.95 -12.83 7.55
C GLY A 584 -3.21 -14.14 7.82
N THR A 585 -1.94 -14.15 7.44
CA THR A 585 -1.01 -15.28 7.59
C THR A 585 -0.50 -15.38 9.03
N PRO A 586 0.14 -16.49 9.44
CA PRO A 586 0.73 -16.59 10.77
C PRO A 586 1.72 -15.45 11.05
N GLY A 587 1.69 -14.87 12.26
CA GLY A 587 2.52 -13.70 12.62
C GLY A 587 1.79 -12.36 12.69
N CYS A 588 0.48 -12.38 12.96
CA CYS A 588 -0.35 -11.19 13.14
C CYS A 588 -0.79 -11.04 14.62
N GLU A 589 0.16 -10.79 15.53
CA GLU A 589 -0.10 -10.55 16.95
C GLU A 589 -1.01 -9.32 17.15
N VAL A 590 -1.96 -9.39 18.09
CA VAL A 590 -2.87 -8.25 18.34
C VAL A 590 -2.16 -7.19 19.17
N TYR A 591 -2.22 -5.93 18.71
CA TYR A 591 -1.73 -4.76 19.40
C TYR A 591 -2.84 -3.74 19.71
N THR A 592 -2.83 -3.20 20.93
CA THR A 592 -3.85 -2.29 21.45
C THR A 592 -3.25 -1.17 22.29
N LEU A 593 -4.08 -0.18 22.64
CA LEU A 593 -3.67 0.94 23.49
C LEU A 593 -3.12 0.49 24.85
N THR A 594 -1.96 1.02 25.19
CA THR A 594 -1.21 0.76 26.43
C THR A 594 -0.71 2.09 27.01
N LEU A 595 -0.66 2.20 28.33
CA LEU A 595 -0.21 3.38 29.07
C LEU A 595 1.02 3.05 29.90
N MET A 596 1.91 4.02 30.05
CA MET A 596 3.01 3.97 31.03
C MET A 596 3.28 5.36 31.63
N ASN A 597 4.02 5.39 32.73
CA ASN A 597 4.56 6.62 33.29
C ASN A 597 5.72 7.17 32.43
N ALA A 598 6.05 8.44 32.60
CA ALA A 598 7.10 9.13 31.83
C ALA A 598 8.48 8.47 31.91
N ASP A 599 8.75 7.72 32.99
CA ASP A 599 10.01 7.02 33.22
C ASP A 599 10.07 5.63 32.56
N GLY A 600 8.95 5.12 32.02
CA GLY A 600 8.80 3.76 31.50
C GLY A 600 8.19 2.77 32.51
N GLY A 601 7.87 3.20 33.73
CA GLY A 601 7.24 2.36 34.74
C GLY A 601 5.72 2.19 34.57
N ASP A 602 5.15 1.22 35.29
CA ASP A 602 3.70 0.98 35.39
C ASP A 602 2.98 0.79 34.04
N VAL A 603 3.58 -0.04 33.17
CA VAL A 603 3.01 -0.37 31.87
C VAL A 603 1.71 -1.16 32.04
N ARG A 604 0.58 -0.63 31.55
CA ARG A 604 -0.73 -1.29 31.63
C ARG A 604 -1.53 -1.18 30.32
N VAL A 605 -2.17 -2.29 29.93
CA VAL A 605 -3.09 -2.32 28.78
C VAL A 605 -4.36 -1.53 29.12
N LEU A 606 -4.79 -0.65 28.21
CA LEU A 606 -6.01 0.14 28.33
C LEU A 606 -7.16 -0.43 27.52
N SER A 607 -6.88 -0.96 26.33
CA SER A 607 -7.90 -1.49 25.44
C SER A 607 -7.90 -3.02 25.42
N PHE A 608 -9.08 -3.58 25.65
CA PHE A 608 -9.33 -5.02 25.64
C PHE A 608 -9.93 -5.51 24.31
N HIS A 609 -9.91 -4.63 23.28
CA HIS A 609 -10.33 -4.98 21.93
C HIS A 609 -9.57 -6.21 21.42
N GLU A 610 -10.21 -7.01 20.58
CA GLU A 610 -9.64 -8.31 20.17
C GLU A 610 -8.84 -8.27 18.87
N THR A 611 -8.99 -7.21 18.07
CA THR A 611 -8.19 -6.89 16.88
C THR A 611 -7.30 -5.67 17.12
N GLN A 612 -6.77 -5.10 16.04
CA GLN A 612 -5.75 -4.08 16.00
C GLN A 612 -6.27 -2.65 16.24
N GLU A 613 -5.41 -1.83 16.83
CA GLU A 613 -5.57 -0.38 17.00
C GLU A 613 -4.29 0.36 16.57
N TRP A 614 -4.38 1.57 16.01
CA TRP A 614 -3.22 2.31 15.49
C TRP A 614 -3.22 3.77 15.88
N ASP A 615 -2.01 4.35 15.80
CA ASP A 615 -1.75 5.78 15.67
C ASP A 615 -2.57 6.66 16.62
N PRO A 616 -2.44 6.48 17.96
CA PRO A 616 -3.08 7.37 18.88
C PRO A 616 -2.60 8.82 18.68
N ALA A 617 -3.46 9.78 18.97
CA ALA A 617 -3.15 11.19 19.08
C ALA A 617 -4.01 11.85 20.16
N VAL A 618 -3.49 12.92 20.78
CA VAL A 618 -4.24 13.69 21.79
C VAL A 618 -5.06 14.76 21.06
N LEU A 619 -6.37 14.79 21.31
CA LEU A 619 -7.28 15.81 20.80
C LEU A 619 -7.18 17.12 21.59
N ASN A 620 -7.64 18.21 20.99
CA ASN A 620 -7.66 19.55 21.61
C ASN A 620 -8.46 19.61 22.93
N ASP A 621 -9.35 18.65 23.18
CA ASP A 621 -10.14 18.52 24.42
C ASP A 621 -9.54 17.55 25.46
N GLY A 622 -8.36 16.99 25.18
CA GLY A 622 -7.64 16.08 26.06
C GLY A 622 -8.05 14.61 25.95
N ARG A 623 -9.03 14.25 25.11
CA ARG A 623 -9.30 12.84 24.75
C ARG A 623 -8.20 12.31 23.84
N VAL A 624 -8.12 10.99 23.70
CA VAL A 624 -7.24 10.32 22.75
C VAL A 624 -8.06 9.83 21.58
N ILE A 625 -7.67 10.16 20.35
CA ILE A 625 -8.18 9.58 19.10
C ILE A 625 -7.22 8.50 18.60
N TYR A 626 -7.73 7.45 17.95
CA TYR A 626 -6.94 6.35 17.39
C TYR A 626 -7.75 5.63 16.31
N THR A 627 -7.09 4.84 15.46
CA THR A 627 -7.79 3.95 14.51
C THR A 627 -8.05 2.60 15.16
N ARG A 628 -9.22 2.00 14.94
CA ARG A 628 -9.55 0.64 15.39
C ARG A 628 -10.17 -0.17 14.26
N TRP A 629 -9.84 -1.45 14.22
CA TRP A 629 -10.46 -2.40 13.31
C TRP A 629 -11.67 -3.12 13.90
N ASP A 630 -12.87 -2.62 13.68
CA ASP A 630 -14.12 -3.16 14.26
C ASP A 630 -14.68 -4.35 13.43
N TYR A 631 -13.98 -5.49 13.51
CA TYR A 631 -14.18 -6.69 12.67
C TYR A 631 -15.08 -7.78 13.32
N VAL A 632 -16.05 -7.42 14.17
CA VAL A 632 -16.86 -8.41 14.91
C VAL A 632 -18.08 -8.83 14.09
N ASP A 633 -18.06 -10.08 13.61
CA ASP A 633 -19.09 -10.63 12.71
C ASP A 633 -19.32 -9.78 11.46
N ARG A 634 -18.31 -9.08 10.94
CA ARG A 634 -18.38 -8.14 9.82
C ARG A 634 -17.39 -8.52 8.71
N ASP A 635 -17.43 -7.83 7.56
CA ASP A 635 -16.36 -7.91 6.55
C ASP A 635 -14.99 -7.47 7.09
N ALA A 636 -13.91 -8.02 6.54
CA ALA A 636 -12.54 -7.74 7.03
C ALA A 636 -12.00 -6.38 6.57
N VAL A 637 -12.45 -5.82 5.46
CA VAL A 637 -11.73 -4.74 4.76
C VAL A 637 -12.13 -3.35 5.23
N HIS A 638 -13.41 -3.10 5.52
CA HIS A 638 -13.96 -1.73 5.52
C HIS A 638 -14.03 -1.01 6.88
N TYR A 639 -13.81 -1.68 8.02
CA TYR A 639 -14.14 -1.12 9.35
C TYR A 639 -12.90 -0.72 10.14
N GLN A 640 -12.03 0.09 9.53
CA GLN A 640 -10.75 0.53 10.07
C GLN A 640 -10.72 2.06 10.20
N HIS A 641 -11.52 2.59 11.14
CA HIS A 641 -11.78 4.03 11.25
C HIS A 641 -11.54 4.57 12.65
N LEU A 642 -11.93 5.82 12.89
CA LEU A 642 -11.50 6.62 14.02
C LEU A 642 -12.37 6.38 15.25
N TRP A 643 -11.72 6.16 16.38
CA TRP A 643 -12.30 5.99 17.71
C TRP A 643 -11.64 6.94 18.69
N ILE A 644 -12.33 7.20 19.80
CA ILE A 644 -11.85 8.03 20.89
C ILE A 644 -11.98 7.32 22.23
N THR A 645 -11.12 7.67 23.17
CA THR A 645 -11.18 7.24 24.57
C THR A 645 -10.66 8.35 25.49
N ARG A 646 -10.95 8.25 26.80
CA ARG A 646 -10.29 9.08 27.80
C ARG A 646 -8.86 8.56 28.04
N PRO A 647 -7.93 9.41 28.50
CA PRO A 647 -6.53 9.00 28.72
C PRO A 647 -6.33 7.80 29.66
N ASP A 648 -7.31 7.48 30.51
CA ASP A 648 -7.28 6.33 31.43
C ASP A 648 -7.89 5.05 30.86
N GLY A 649 -8.35 5.06 29.60
CA GLY A 649 -8.97 3.93 28.90
C GLY A 649 -10.48 3.82 29.05
N THR A 650 -11.13 4.76 29.76
CA THR A 650 -12.59 4.79 29.94
C THR A 650 -13.32 5.42 28.74
N ALA A 651 -14.60 5.12 28.63
CA ALA A 651 -15.53 5.66 27.62
C ALA A 651 -15.02 5.56 26.16
N PRO A 652 -14.58 4.38 25.68
CA PRO A 652 -14.27 4.19 24.27
C PRO A 652 -15.52 4.39 23.39
N ALA A 653 -15.40 5.16 22.32
CA ALA A 653 -16.51 5.44 21.41
C ALA A 653 -16.03 5.70 19.98
N ALA A 654 -16.79 5.26 18.98
CA ALA A 654 -16.54 5.64 17.58
C ALA A 654 -16.55 7.17 17.42
N PHE A 655 -15.59 7.70 16.68
CA PHE A 655 -15.51 9.13 16.34
C PHE A 655 -16.04 9.36 14.93
N TYR A 656 -15.62 8.52 14.00
CA TYR A 656 -16.05 8.55 12.60
C TYR A 656 -15.88 7.17 11.97
N GLY A 657 -16.77 6.79 11.05
CA GLY A 657 -16.50 5.80 10.02
C GLY A 657 -16.96 4.38 10.31
N ASN A 658 -17.66 4.12 11.42
CA ASN A 658 -18.00 2.74 11.81
C ASN A 658 -18.97 2.03 10.84
N ASN A 659 -19.63 2.78 9.96
CA ASN A 659 -20.46 2.29 8.85
C ASN A 659 -20.00 2.84 7.49
N THR A 660 -18.75 3.32 7.39
CA THR A 660 -18.20 3.91 6.16
C THR A 660 -17.47 2.89 5.32
N PHE A 661 -17.73 2.91 4.01
CA PHE A 661 -17.14 1.98 3.06
C PHE A 661 -16.01 2.56 2.19
N ASN A 662 -16.07 3.87 1.93
CA ASN A 662 -15.07 4.58 1.13
C ASN A 662 -14.65 5.84 1.90
N PRO A 663 -13.36 6.02 2.24
CA PRO A 663 -12.24 5.08 2.01
C PRO A 663 -12.39 3.77 2.81
N VAL A 664 -11.56 2.76 2.52
CA VAL A 664 -11.55 1.50 3.29
C VAL A 664 -11.11 1.68 4.75
N GLY A 665 -10.34 2.72 5.04
CA GLY A 665 -9.97 3.10 6.41
C GLY A 665 -9.29 4.47 6.49
N LEU A 666 -9.15 4.99 7.72
CA LEU A 666 -8.44 6.22 8.05
C LEU A 666 -7.37 5.95 9.12
N TRP A 667 -6.16 6.46 8.91
CA TRP A 667 -5.01 6.33 9.82
C TRP A 667 -4.32 7.67 10.08
N GLU A 668 -3.35 7.66 11.00
CA GLU A 668 -2.50 8.82 11.33
C GLU A 668 -3.29 10.10 11.67
N ALA A 669 -4.45 9.95 12.32
CA ALA A 669 -5.31 11.07 12.66
C ALA A 669 -4.66 12.03 13.67
N ARG A 670 -4.78 13.34 13.43
CA ARG A 670 -4.30 14.40 14.33
C ARG A 670 -5.32 15.52 14.46
N SER A 671 -5.42 16.12 15.64
CA SER A 671 -6.21 17.34 15.84
C SER A 671 -5.62 18.50 15.07
N VAL A 672 -6.47 19.27 14.40
CA VAL A 672 -6.05 20.55 13.79
C VAL A 672 -6.02 21.62 14.89
N PRO A 673 -4.92 22.40 15.03
CA PRO A 673 -4.84 23.46 16.04
C PRO A 673 -6.02 24.44 15.95
N GLY A 674 -6.67 24.72 17.08
CA GLY A 674 -7.79 25.67 17.13
C GLY A 674 -9.10 25.22 16.48
N SER A 675 -9.17 23.96 16.00
CA SER A 675 -10.36 23.40 15.36
C SER A 675 -10.91 22.18 16.12
N HIS A 676 -12.16 21.81 15.83
CA HIS A 676 -12.78 20.57 16.28
C HIS A 676 -12.60 19.43 15.26
N ARG A 677 -12.08 19.75 14.06
CA ARG A 677 -11.83 18.80 12.98
C ARG A 677 -10.49 18.09 13.18
N VAL A 678 -10.37 16.91 12.58
CA VAL A 678 -9.14 16.12 12.60
C VAL A 678 -8.66 15.86 11.17
N MET A 679 -7.36 15.93 10.97
CA MET A 679 -6.73 15.58 9.70
C MET A 679 -6.25 14.13 9.76
N ALA A 680 -6.46 13.35 8.71
CA ALA A 680 -6.11 11.93 8.67
C ALA A 680 -5.67 11.49 7.26
N THR A 681 -5.06 10.31 7.17
CA THR A 681 -4.69 9.66 5.90
C THR A 681 -5.73 8.60 5.55
N ALA A 682 -6.41 8.79 4.43
CA ALA A 682 -7.27 7.79 3.79
C ALA A 682 -6.41 6.79 3.02
N ALA A 683 -6.28 5.57 3.55
CA ALA A 683 -5.30 4.58 3.11
C ALA A 683 -5.96 3.23 2.74
N PRO A 684 -5.24 2.29 2.13
CA PRO A 684 -5.77 0.98 1.76
C PRO A 684 -5.72 0.00 2.95
N HIS A 685 -6.45 -1.10 2.83
CA HIS A 685 -6.38 -2.23 3.75
C HIS A 685 -5.16 -3.11 3.43
N HIS A 686 -4.97 -3.47 2.16
CA HIS A 686 -3.92 -4.38 1.71
C HIS A 686 -2.58 -3.66 1.42
N GLY A 687 -2.39 -2.43 1.91
CA GLY A 687 -1.21 -1.61 1.66
C GLY A 687 -0.69 -0.96 2.94
N MET A 688 0.47 -0.29 2.88
CA MET A 688 0.88 0.56 4.00
C MET A 688 -0.08 1.74 4.16
N THR A 689 -0.05 2.37 5.34
CA THR A 689 -0.90 3.53 5.66
C THR A 689 -0.43 4.79 4.90
N ALA A 690 -0.69 4.84 3.60
CA ALA A 690 -0.44 5.97 2.72
C ALA A 690 -1.58 6.11 1.71
N GLY A 691 -1.93 7.33 1.33
CA GLY A 691 -3.01 7.63 0.40
C GLY A 691 -3.36 9.11 0.39
N SER A 692 -4.65 9.45 0.40
CA SER A 692 -5.10 10.84 0.33
C SER A 692 -5.15 11.47 1.73
N ILE A 693 -4.82 12.76 1.86
CA ILE A 693 -5.02 13.50 3.12
C ILE A 693 -6.44 14.09 3.12
N VAL A 694 -7.17 13.82 4.20
CA VAL A 694 -8.54 14.27 4.41
C VAL A 694 -8.69 15.03 5.72
N LEU A 695 -9.65 15.93 5.77
CA LEU A 695 -10.16 16.57 6.97
C LEU A 695 -11.50 15.94 7.33
N VAL A 696 -11.65 15.53 8.59
CA VAL A 696 -12.85 14.86 9.12
C VAL A 696 -13.59 15.84 10.04
N ASP A 697 -14.86 16.07 9.75
CA ASP A 697 -15.76 16.90 10.56
C ASP A 697 -16.92 16.06 11.11
N PRO A 698 -16.81 15.56 12.36
CA PRO A 698 -17.86 14.75 12.96
C PRO A 698 -19.13 15.57 13.30
N THR A 699 -19.11 16.90 13.15
CA THR A 699 -20.31 17.73 13.37
C THR A 699 -21.23 17.78 12.15
N VAL A 700 -20.74 17.33 11.00
CA VAL A 700 -21.52 17.19 9.76
C VAL A 700 -22.16 15.80 9.69
N ALA A 701 -21.35 14.76 9.84
CA ALA A 701 -21.79 13.37 9.90
C ALA A 701 -20.75 12.50 10.64
N ILE A 702 -21.17 11.36 11.18
CA ILE A 702 -20.28 10.39 11.82
C ILE A 702 -19.87 9.24 10.89
N ASP A 703 -20.46 9.17 9.70
CA ASP A 703 -20.24 8.13 8.70
C ASP A 703 -20.40 8.74 7.29
N GLY A 704 -19.86 8.05 6.29
CA GLY A 704 -19.95 8.43 4.88
C GLY A 704 -18.98 9.54 4.46
N LEU A 705 -19.02 9.89 3.18
CA LEU A 705 -18.15 10.90 2.58
C LEU A 705 -18.53 12.33 3.00
N ASP A 706 -19.75 12.57 3.49
CA ASP A 706 -20.24 13.91 3.84
C ASP A 706 -19.41 14.56 4.97
N ALA A 707 -18.83 13.75 5.86
CA ALA A 707 -17.93 14.23 6.91
C ALA A 707 -16.49 14.49 6.43
N LEU A 708 -16.16 14.13 5.19
CA LEU A 708 -14.80 14.17 4.66
C LEU A 708 -14.63 15.30 3.65
N GLU A 709 -13.63 16.14 3.89
CA GLU A 709 -13.08 17.05 2.90
C GLU A 709 -11.72 16.52 2.44
N ARG A 710 -11.53 16.35 1.13
CA ARG A 710 -10.26 15.85 0.57
C ARG A 710 -9.31 17.02 0.29
N LEU A 711 -8.24 17.11 1.08
CA LEU A 711 -7.24 18.17 0.94
C LEU A 711 -6.29 17.91 -0.24
N THR A 712 -6.13 16.65 -0.63
CA THR A 712 -5.29 16.23 -1.78
C THR A 712 -6.14 15.55 -2.86
N PRO A 713 -6.99 16.30 -3.59
CA PRO A 713 -8.02 15.71 -4.47
C PRO A 713 -7.50 14.92 -5.66
N HIS A 714 -6.26 15.19 -6.08
CA HIS A 714 -5.57 14.48 -7.15
C HIS A 714 -5.08 13.07 -6.76
N VAL A 715 -5.10 12.74 -5.46
CA VAL A 715 -4.78 11.40 -4.96
C VAL A 715 -6.08 10.65 -4.67
N PRO A 716 -6.39 9.58 -5.44
CA PRO A 716 -7.55 8.73 -5.17
C PRO A 716 -7.39 7.99 -3.85
N PHE A 717 -8.48 7.49 -3.28
CA PHE A 717 -8.39 6.57 -2.15
C PHE A 717 -7.87 5.22 -2.69
N PRO A 718 -6.66 4.78 -2.26
CA PRO A 718 -6.09 3.53 -2.76
C PRO A 718 -6.94 2.33 -2.33
N GLU A 719 -6.96 1.28 -3.16
CA GLU A 719 -7.77 0.07 -3.04
C GLU A 719 -9.29 0.27 -3.22
N SER A 720 -9.90 1.35 -2.72
CA SER A 720 -11.32 1.62 -2.97
C SER A 720 -11.57 2.26 -4.33
N GLU A 721 -10.95 3.41 -4.62
CA GLU A 721 -11.17 4.19 -5.84
C GLU A 721 -10.13 3.86 -6.93
N SER A 722 -8.99 3.28 -6.56
CA SER A 722 -7.92 2.93 -7.50
C SER A 722 -7.32 1.57 -7.20
N LEU A 723 -6.69 0.97 -8.22
CA LEU A 723 -5.97 -0.30 -8.06
C LEU A 723 -4.75 -0.07 -7.18
N LEU A 724 -4.67 -0.76 -6.05
CA LEU A 724 -3.43 -0.89 -5.30
C LEU A 724 -2.61 -2.02 -5.94
N LEU A 725 -1.39 -1.71 -6.38
CA LEU A 725 -0.57 -2.69 -7.06
C LEU A 725 -0.19 -3.84 -6.10
N PRO A 726 -0.05 -5.08 -6.59
CA PRO A 726 -0.16 -5.48 -7.98
C PRO A 726 -1.58 -5.72 -8.51
N HIS A 727 -2.58 -5.98 -7.64
CA HIS A 727 -3.93 -6.34 -8.08
C HIS A 727 -5.03 -6.11 -7.03
N TRP A 728 -4.74 -5.40 -5.94
CA TRP A 728 -5.67 -5.21 -4.83
C TRP A 728 -6.72 -4.15 -5.13
N ARG A 729 -7.99 -4.53 -5.01
CA ARG A 729 -9.13 -3.64 -5.12
C ARG A 729 -10.26 -4.12 -4.23
N SER A 730 -10.87 -3.20 -3.49
CA SER A 730 -12.05 -3.48 -2.66
C SER A 730 -13.20 -3.98 -3.53
N ALA A 731 -13.98 -4.92 -2.99
CA ALA A 731 -15.12 -5.52 -3.66
C ALA A 731 -16.21 -4.51 -4.06
N LEU A 732 -16.37 -3.40 -3.31
CA LEU A 732 -17.34 -2.36 -3.67
C LEU A 732 -16.94 -1.60 -4.93
N ALA A 733 -15.63 -1.42 -5.14
CA ALA A 733 -15.05 -0.75 -6.28
C ALA A 733 -15.85 0.49 -6.74
N PRO A 734 -16.10 1.48 -5.85
CA PRO A 734 -16.86 2.68 -6.22
C PRO A 734 -16.24 3.36 -7.45
N ASP A 735 -17.08 4.10 -8.18
CA ASP A 735 -16.60 4.89 -9.32
C ASP A 735 -15.47 5.83 -8.84
N PRO A 736 -14.32 5.84 -9.53
CA PRO A 736 -13.22 6.71 -9.16
C PRO A 736 -13.64 8.19 -9.25
N PRO A 737 -13.00 9.08 -8.48
CA PRO A 737 -13.19 10.52 -8.66
C PRO A 737 -12.75 10.96 -10.07
N ALA A 738 -13.03 12.21 -10.41
CA ALA A 738 -12.53 12.80 -11.64
C ALA A 738 -11.00 12.60 -11.76
N VAL A 739 -10.54 12.13 -12.92
CA VAL A 739 -9.13 11.87 -13.15
C VAL A 739 -8.39 13.20 -13.28
N PHE A 740 -7.39 13.40 -12.44
CA PHE A 740 -6.48 14.54 -12.53
C PHE A 740 -5.32 14.19 -13.45
N PRO A 741 -4.78 15.14 -14.25
CA PRO A 741 -3.60 14.90 -15.07
C PRO A 741 -2.42 14.33 -14.27
N GLU A 742 -2.26 14.77 -13.02
CA GLU A 742 -1.26 14.25 -12.09
C GLU A 742 -1.43 12.73 -11.84
N THR A 743 -2.66 12.23 -11.75
CA THR A 743 -2.94 10.79 -11.55
C THR A 743 -2.58 9.96 -12.78
N GLU A 744 -2.74 10.50 -13.98
CA GLU A 744 -2.34 9.81 -15.22
C GLU A 744 -0.82 9.78 -15.38
N ARG A 745 -0.14 10.87 -14.99
CA ARG A 745 1.33 10.97 -15.00
C ARG A 745 1.96 10.04 -13.98
N TRP A 746 1.44 10.04 -12.75
CA TRP A 746 2.00 9.32 -11.61
C TRP A 746 0.91 8.45 -10.94
N PRO A 747 0.55 7.30 -11.55
CA PRO A 747 -0.44 6.40 -10.98
C PRO A 747 0.01 5.86 -9.62
N GLY A 748 -0.88 5.88 -8.63
CA GLY A 748 -0.58 5.35 -7.30
C GLY A 748 0.28 6.24 -6.41
N GLN A 749 0.53 7.51 -6.81
CA GLN A 749 1.09 8.54 -5.92
C GLN A 749 0.31 8.62 -4.60
N CYS A 750 0.99 8.95 -3.51
CA CYS A 750 0.37 8.93 -2.18
C CYS A 750 1.05 9.85 -1.18
N PHE A 751 0.28 10.25 -0.17
CA PHE A 751 0.73 10.99 1.01
C PHE A 751 0.71 10.11 2.26
N ARG A 752 1.53 10.48 3.25
CA ARG A 752 1.59 9.83 4.55
C ARG A 752 2.00 10.83 5.64
N SER A 753 1.68 10.53 6.90
CA SER A 753 2.13 11.23 8.10
C SER A 753 1.82 12.73 8.11
N PRO A 754 0.55 13.14 7.94
CA PRO A 754 0.18 14.55 7.97
C PRO A 754 0.49 15.17 9.35
N TRP A 755 0.97 16.40 9.35
CA TRP A 755 1.07 17.26 10.52
C TRP A 755 0.30 18.57 10.25
N PRO A 756 -0.89 18.76 10.85
CA PRO A 756 -1.70 19.93 10.61
C PRO A 756 -1.09 21.20 11.23
N LEU A 757 -1.02 22.27 10.44
CA LEU A 757 -0.70 23.62 10.90
C LEU A 757 -1.97 24.48 10.98
N ALA A 758 -2.86 24.29 10.01
CA ALA A 758 -4.23 24.80 9.93
C ALA A 758 -5.13 23.75 9.24
N GLU A 759 -6.41 24.06 9.03
CA GLU A 759 -7.33 23.17 8.29
C GLU A 759 -6.92 23.03 6.81
N ASP A 760 -6.26 24.06 6.26
CA ASP A 760 -5.88 24.18 4.86
C ASP A 760 -4.36 24.19 4.62
N LEU A 761 -3.54 23.99 5.66
CA LEU A 761 -2.07 23.98 5.59
C LEU A 761 -1.48 22.90 6.49
N PHE A 762 -0.60 22.05 5.94
CA PHE A 762 -0.01 20.93 6.67
C PHE A 762 1.35 20.50 6.11
N LEU A 763 2.14 19.81 6.95
CA LEU A 763 3.30 19.06 6.49
C LEU A 763 2.88 17.63 6.16
N ALA A 764 3.49 17.00 5.17
CA ALA A 764 3.28 15.58 4.88
C ALA A 764 4.49 14.95 4.21
N ALA A 765 4.56 13.63 4.28
CA ALA A 765 5.42 12.84 3.42
C ALA A 765 4.67 12.53 2.10
N TYR A 766 5.32 12.63 0.94
CA TYR A 766 4.71 12.40 -0.37
C TYR A 766 5.61 11.62 -1.34
N SER A 767 4.97 10.81 -2.19
CA SER A 767 5.60 9.96 -3.21
C SER A 767 4.93 10.12 -4.56
N PHE A 768 5.74 10.24 -5.61
CA PHE A 768 5.33 10.05 -7.01
C PHE A 768 5.30 8.57 -7.41
N ASP A 769 6.02 7.71 -6.68
CA ASP A 769 6.08 6.28 -6.94
C ASP A 769 4.80 5.58 -6.50
N PRO A 770 4.35 4.55 -7.25
CA PRO A 770 3.12 3.84 -6.97
C PRO A 770 3.20 3.09 -5.64
N LEU A 771 2.14 3.23 -4.84
CA LEU A 771 1.96 2.44 -3.63
C LEU A 771 1.84 0.94 -3.96
N ILE A 772 2.64 0.12 -3.27
CA ILE A 772 2.65 -1.33 -3.41
C ILE A 772 1.97 -1.98 -2.20
N GLY A 773 0.97 -2.81 -2.47
CA GLY A 773 0.28 -3.65 -1.49
C GLY A 773 0.95 -5.01 -1.26
N GLU A 774 0.39 -5.74 -0.31
CA GLU A 774 0.94 -7.01 0.16
C GLU A 774 1.07 -8.08 -0.93
N PRO A 775 1.94 -9.08 -0.73
CA PRO A 775 2.92 -9.24 0.35
C PRO A 775 4.28 -8.60 0.02
N LYS A 776 4.31 -7.65 -0.92
CA LYS A 776 5.55 -7.04 -1.40
C LYS A 776 5.98 -5.90 -0.47
N HIS A 777 7.21 -5.42 -0.61
CA HIS A 777 7.66 -4.21 0.09
C HIS A 777 7.47 -3.00 -0.84
N ASN A 778 7.52 -1.81 -0.25
CA ASN A 778 7.68 -0.57 -1.02
C ASN A 778 9.18 -0.21 -1.09
N ASP A 779 9.53 0.64 -2.05
CA ASP A 779 10.91 1.05 -2.27
C ASP A 779 11.45 1.86 -1.08
N ALA A 780 12.72 1.65 -0.74
CA ALA A 780 13.36 2.28 0.41
C ALA A 780 13.26 3.82 0.40
N ASN A 781 13.25 4.47 -0.77
CA ASN A 781 13.32 5.92 -0.98
C ASN A 781 12.01 6.57 -1.45
N ILE A 782 10.88 5.90 -1.22
CA ILE A 782 9.57 6.29 -1.76
C ILE A 782 9.11 7.70 -1.34
N PHE A 783 9.35 8.15 -0.09
CA PHE A 783 8.82 9.43 0.42
C PHE A 783 9.85 10.56 0.60
N GLY A 784 9.42 11.79 0.27
CA GLY A 784 10.05 13.06 0.68
C GLY A 784 9.08 13.91 1.52
N LEU A 785 9.59 14.94 2.20
CA LEU A 785 8.85 15.85 3.07
C LEU A 785 8.40 17.12 2.34
N TYR A 786 7.15 17.51 2.54
CA TYR A 786 6.53 18.63 1.85
C TYR A 786 5.72 19.52 2.80
N LEU A 787 5.61 20.81 2.45
CA LEU A 787 4.58 21.72 2.93
C LEU A 787 3.47 21.77 1.86
N VAL A 788 2.22 21.55 2.27
CA VAL A 788 1.08 21.37 1.37
C VAL A 788 -0.07 22.25 1.82
N ASP A 789 -0.77 22.86 0.87
CA ASP A 789 -2.04 23.54 1.11
C ASP A 789 -3.23 22.83 0.44
N ALA A 790 -4.45 23.16 0.90
CA ALA A 790 -5.70 22.65 0.31
C ALA A 790 -6.03 23.25 -1.07
N TYR A 791 -5.22 24.20 -1.56
CA TYR A 791 -5.42 24.92 -2.81
C TYR A 791 -4.63 24.30 -3.98
N GLY A 792 -3.91 23.21 -3.72
CA GLY A 792 -3.16 22.43 -4.70
C GLY A 792 -1.70 22.83 -4.83
N ASN A 793 -1.15 23.63 -3.91
CA ASN A 793 0.28 23.92 -3.83
C ASN A 793 0.97 22.92 -2.91
N GLN A 794 2.12 22.43 -3.35
CA GLN A 794 2.95 21.49 -2.62
C GLN A 794 4.42 21.85 -2.86
N GLU A 795 5.18 22.04 -1.78
CA GLU A 795 6.58 22.42 -1.82
C GLU A 795 7.49 21.44 -1.09
N LEU A 796 8.48 20.90 -1.83
CA LEU A 796 9.52 20.04 -1.28
C LEU A 796 10.33 20.78 -0.21
N LEU A 797 10.38 20.21 1.00
CA LEU A 797 11.21 20.68 2.11
C LEU A 797 12.49 19.85 2.21
N TYR A 798 12.40 18.53 2.04
CA TYR A 798 13.55 17.64 2.07
C TYR A 798 13.23 16.29 1.42
N ARG A 799 14.17 15.70 0.69
CA ARG A 799 14.10 14.31 0.24
C ARG A 799 15.50 13.72 0.30
N ASP A 800 15.59 12.49 0.78
CA ASP A 800 16.78 11.67 0.60
C ASP A 800 16.53 10.74 -0.60
N LEU A 801 17.49 10.67 -1.51
CA LEU A 801 17.34 9.90 -2.76
C LEU A 801 17.55 8.40 -2.56
N ASN A 802 18.00 7.96 -1.38
CA ASN A 802 18.29 6.56 -1.06
C ASN A 802 17.37 5.98 0.02
N ILE A 803 16.68 6.82 0.82
CA ILE A 803 15.79 6.36 1.88
C ILE A 803 14.63 7.32 2.15
N ALA A 804 13.47 6.80 2.54
CA ALA A 804 12.25 7.56 2.70
C ALA A 804 12.35 8.46 3.94
N SER A 805 11.87 9.69 3.81
CA SER A 805 11.77 10.66 4.90
C SER A 805 10.31 10.77 5.36
N LEU A 806 10.05 10.54 6.64
CA LEU A 806 8.72 10.32 7.21
C LEU A 806 8.51 11.07 8.54
N TRP A 807 7.23 11.24 8.91
CA TRP A 807 6.76 11.87 10.15
C TRP A 807 7.39 13.26 10.44
N PRO A 808 7.27 14.24 9.52
CA PRO A 808 7.73 15.60 9.80
C PRO A 808 6.95 16.20 10.98
N MET A 809 7.66 16.77 11.96
CA MET A 809 7.03 17.47 13.08
C MET A 809 7.87 18.64 13.58
N PRO A 810 7.25 19.76 14.01
CA PRO A 810 7.97 20.85 14.66
C PRO A 810 8.69 20.39 15.92
N LEU A 811 10.00 20.65 15.98
CA LEU A 811 10.85 20.37 17.13
C LEU A 811 10.88 21.58 18.06
N LYS A 812 9.75 21.86 18.69
CA LYS A 812 9.57 23.00 19.62
C LYS A 812 8.53 22.70 20.69
N ALA A 813 8.53 23.53 21.74
CA ALA A 813 7.49 23.52 22.74
C ALA A 813 6.10 23.78 22.12
N ARG A 814 5.08 23.09 22.64
CA ARG A 814 3.69 23.18 22.18
C ARG A 814 2.72 23.25 23.35
N GLU A 815 1.55 23.84 23.11
CA GLU A 815 0.49 23.92 24.12
C GLU A 815 -0.04 22.53 24.47
N LYS A 816 -0.24 22.29 25.77
CA LYS A 816 -0.87 21.06 26.28
C LYS A 816 -2.38 21.17 26.15
N ALA A 817 -3.01 20.12 25.65
CA ALA A 817 -4.46 19.96 25.79
C ALA A 817 -4.85 19.92 27.29
N PRO A 818 -6.12 20.16 27.64
CA PRO A 818 -6.58 20.05 29.02
C PRO A 818 -6.33 18.66 29.60
N VAL A 819 -5.87 18.60 30.87
CA VAL A 819 -5.78 17.33 31.59
C VAL A 819 -7.19 16.85 31.92
N LEU A 820 -7.55 15.65 31.44
CA LEU A 820 -8.77 14.97 31.85
C LEU A 820 -8.45 14.10 33.08
N PRO A 821 -8.91 14.46 34.30
CA PRO A 821 -8.65 13.64 35.48
C PRO A 821 -9.37 12.30 35.36
N SER A 822 -8.72 11.23 35.83
CA SER A 822 -9.41 9.94 35.94
C SER A 822 -10.55 10.06 36.95
N LEU A 823 -11.66 9.39 36.63
CA LEU A 823 -12.81 9.25 37.53
C LEU A 823 -12.84 7.87 38.20
N LEU A 824 -11.85 7.03 37.90
CA LEU A 824 -11.72 5.71 38.49
C LEU A 824 -11.23 5.82 39.93
N GLU A 825 -11.72 4.92 40.78
CA GLU A 825 -11.21 4.77 42.13
C GLU A 825 -9.98 3.85 42.11
N ASP A 826 -8.95 4.20 42.87
CA ASP A 826 -7.82 3.30 43.10
C ASP A 826 -8.33 2.00 43.75
N ASP A 827 -7.80 0.85 43.33
CA ASP A 827 -8.19 -0.48 43.82
C ASP A 827 -9.69 -0.82 43.63
N ALA A 828 -10.36 -0.20 42.64
CA ALA A 828 -11.72 -0.53 42.27
C ALA A 828 -11.88 -2.04 41.96
N PRO A 829 -13.05 -2.64 42.27
CA PRO A 829 -13.29 -4.04 41.96
C PRO A 829 -13.21 -4.28 40.45
N GLN A 830 -12.92 -5.51 40.04
CA GLN A 830 -12.86 -5.95 38.63
C GLN A 830 -14.26 -6.09 38.00
N GLU A 831 -15.12 -5.12 38.28
CA GLU A 831 -16.46 -4.95 37.73
C GLU A 831 -16.73 -3.44 37.57
N GLY A 832 -17.62 -3.11 36.65
CA GLY A 832 -18.19 -1.78 36.50
C GLY A 832 -19.68 -1.88 36.21
N SER A 833 -20.29 -0.79 35.75
CA SER A 833 -21.73 -0.78 35.46
C SER A 833 -22.07 -0.11 34.14
N TYR A 834 -23.05 -0.68 33.43
CA TYR A 834 -23.67 -0.10 32.24
C TYR A 834 -25.05 0.43 32.56
N TYR A 835 -25.37 1.61 32.03
CA TYR A 835 -26.71 2.19 32.02
C TYR A 835 -27.15 2.48 30.58
N VAL A 836 -28.28 1.94 30.17
CA VAL A 836 -28.95 2.27 28.90
C VAL A 836 -30.21 3.04 29.22
N GLN A 837 -30.34 4.25 28.67
CA GLN A 837 -31.51 5.09 28.94
C GLN A 837 -32.78 4.52 28.29
N ASN A 838 -32.74 4.16 27.01
CA ASN A 838 -33.86 3.55 26.30
C ASN A 838 -33.37 2.72 25.11
N VAL A 839 -33.53 1.39 25.15
CA VAL A 839 -33.12 0.48 24.07
C VAL A 839 -33.82 0.73 22.73
N TYR A 840 -34.96 1.43 22.72
CA TYR A 840 -35.69 1.75 21.50
C TYR A 840 -35.18 3.01 20.79
N GLU A 841 -34.36 3.84 21.44
CA GLU A 841 -33.57 4.86 20.74
C GLU A 841 -32.46 4.14 19.97
N SER A 842 -32.75 3.76 18.73
CA SER A 842 -31.96 2.75 18.01
C SER A 842 -31.79 3.09 16.54
N ASP A 843 -30.58 2.81 16.02
CA ASP A 843 -30.27 2.88 14.60
C ASP A 843 -29.61 1.56 14.14
N PRO A 844 -30.29 0.75 13.29
CA PRO A 844 -31.62 0.96 12.74
C PRO A 844 -32.73 0.82 13.81
N ALA A 845 -33.88 1.45 13.55
CA ALA A 845 -35.02 1.41 14.44
C ALA A 845 -35.51 -0.02 14.70
N LEU A 846 -35.69 -0.38 15.97
CA LEU A 846 -36.27 -1.67 16.35
C LEU A 846 -37.78 -1.75 16.02
N PRO A 847 -38.32 -2.94 15.71
CA PRO A 847 -39.75 -3.11 15.43
C PRO A 847 -40.64 -2.74 16.63
N GLU A 848 -41.62 -1.85 16.42
CA GLU A 848 -42.54 -1.37 17.49
C GLU A 848 -43.37 -2.48 18.13
N ASP A 849 -43.64 -3.57 17.41
CA ASP A 849 -44.47 -4.69 17.84
C ASP A 849 -43.67 -5.81 18.54
N THR A 850 -42.35 -5.63 18.71
CA THR A 850 -41.46 -6.59 19.35
C THR A 850 -40.83 -5.99 20.62
N PRO A 851 -41.48 -6.10 21.79
CA PRO A 851 -40.93 -5.56 23.02
C PRO A 851 -39.64 -6.25 23.43
N VAL A 852 -38.60 -5.46 23.67
CA VAL A 852 -37.34 -5.91 24.28
C VAL A 852 -37.54 -6.07 25.79
N THR A 853 -37.23 -7.25 26.31
CA THR A 853 -37.42 -7.61 27.73
C THR A 853 -36.10 -7.83 28.47
N HIS A 854 -35.04 -8.20 27.75
CA HIS A 854 -33.73 -8.50 28.32
C HIS A 854 -32.60 -8.05 27.40
N LEU A 855 -31.42 -7.82 27.97
CA LEU A 855 -30.17 -7.77 27.22
C LEU A 855 -29.38 -9.05 27.52
N ARG A 856 -28.93 -9.76 26.47
CA ARG A 856 -27.92 -10.82 26.61
C ARG A 856 -26.54 -10.20 26.59
N ILE A 857 -25.71 -10.59 27.55
CA ILE A 857 -24.32 -10.15 27.66
C ILE A 857 -23.42 -11.24 27.10
N VAL A 858 -22.70 -10.93 26.03
CA VAL A 858 -21.82 -11.87 25.32
C VAL A 858 -20.38 -11.37 25.46
N GLN A 859 -19.45 -12.22 25.85
CA GLN A 859 -18.03 -11.92 25.73
C GLN A 859 -17.53 -12.39 24.37
N VAL A 860 -16.86 -11.50 23.66
CA VAL A 860 -16.09 -11.81 22.45
C VAL A 860 -14.69 -12.22 22.89
N LEU A 861 -14.29 -13.44 22.52
CA LEU A 861 -13.04 -14.04 22.98
C LEU A 861 -11.88 -13.65 22.08
N PRO A 862 -10.71 -13.31 22.67
CA PRO A 862 -9.48 -13.19 21.90
C PRO A 862 -9.11 -14.53 21.28
N LYS A 863 -8.57 -14.48 20.06
CA LYS A 863 -8.05 -15.67 19.41
C LYS A 863 -6.67 -16.02 19.95
N SER A 864 -6.50 -17.25 20.43
CA SER A 864 -5.27 -17.71 21.08
C SER A 864 -4.29 -18.42 20.15
N THR A 865 -4.71 -18.72 18.92
CA THR A 865 -3.88 -19.39 17.89
C THR A 865 -3.70 -18.54 16.65
N SER A 866 -2.57 -18.73 15.95
CA SER A 866 -2.25 -17.97 14.75
C SER A 866 -3.00 -18.44 13.51
N GLY A 867 -3.46 -17.49 12.68
CA GLY A 867 -4.12 -17.71 11.39
C GLY A 867 -5.65 -17.86 11.48
N ALA A 868 -6.36 -17.24 10.54
CA ALA A 868 -7.82 -17.02 10.57
C ALA A 868 -8.68 -18.21 11.04
N ASN A 869 -8.64 -19.30 10.28
CA ASN A 869 -9.43 -20.52 10.53
C ASN A 869 -8.58 -21.67 11.08
N ASN A 870 -7.53 -21.32 11.82
CA ASN A 870 -6.56 -22.27 12.35
C ASN A 870 -6.52 -22.21 13.89
N PRO A 871 -7.42 -22.89 14.60
CA PRO A 871 -8.62 -23.56 14.12
C PRO A 871 -9.80 -22.58 13.88
N THR A 872 -10.82 -22.99 13.10
CA THR A 872 -12.14 -22.34 13.10
C THR A 872 -12.97 -22.79 14.31
N VAL A 873 -13.87 -21.94 14.76
CA VAL A 873 -14.79 -22.16 15.89
C VAL A 873 -16.22 -22.50 15.47
N GLY A 874 -16.54 -22.36 14.18
CA GLY A 874 -17.87 -22.65 13.62
C GLY A 874 -17.88 -22.57 12.10
N ALA A 875 -19.06 -22.64 11.49
CA ALA A 875 -19.20 -22.58 10.03
C ALA A 875 -18.84 -21.22 9.43
N ALA A 876 -19.01 -20.14 10.20
CA ALA A 876 -18.63 -18.80 9.76
C ALA A 876 -17.11 -18.67 9.59
N ASN A 877 -16.70 -18.21 8.41
CA ASN A 877 -15.32 -17.91 8.07
C ASN A 877 -14.77 -16.80 8.99
N ALA A 878 -13.57 -17.01 9.55
CA ALA A 878 -12.88 -16.05 10.43
C ALA A 878 -13.74 -15.54 11.61
N SER A 879 -14.64 -16.38 12.12
CA SER A 879 -15.57 -15.98 13.19
C SER A 879 -14.85 -15.77 14.53
N PRO A 880 -15.22 -14.73 15.30
CA PRO A 880 -14.78 -14.60 16.68
C PRO A 880 -15.30 -15.74 17.56
N GLY A 881 -14.51 -16.15 18.54
CA GLY A 881 -14.99 -17.00 19.63
C GLY A 881 -15.93 -16.20 20.53
N LYS A 882 -16.94 -16.85 21.11
CA LYS A 882 -17.89 -16.18 22.02
C LYS A 882 -18.26 -17.07 23.18
N GLN A 883 -18.65 -16.42 24.27
CA GLN A 883 -19.34 -17.05 25.38
C GLN A 883 -20.42 -16.13 25.94
N VAL A 884 -21.53 -16.71 26.41
CA VAL A 884 -22.66 -15.95 26.93
C VAL A 884 -22.57 -15.91 28.44
N LEU A 885 -22.41 -14.70 28.99
CA LEU A 885 -22.31 -14.51 30.44
C LEU A 885 -23.69 -14.65 31.11
N GLY A 886 -24.75 -14.30 30.38
CA GLY A 886 -26.12 -14.35 30.87
C GLY A 886 -27.01 -13.22 30.37
N THR A 887 -28.09 -12.93 31.11
CA THR A 887 -29.02 -11.86 30.76
C THR A 887 -29.23 -10.85 31.90
N VAL A 888 -29.73 -9.68 31.55
CA VAL A 888 -30.15 -8.63 32.49
C VAL A 888 -31.50 -8.06 32.04
N PRO A 889 -32.37 -7.65 32.96
CA PRO A 889 -33.71 -7.16 32.59
C PRO A 889 -33.64 -5.78 31.95
N VAL A 890 -34.50 -5.58 30.95
CA VAL A 890 -34.90 -4.28 30.40
C VAL A 890 -36.26 -3.92 30.98
N GLU A 891 -36.39 -2.72 31.51
CA GLU A 891 -37.63 -2.24 32.13
C GLU A 891 -38.69 -1.90 31.06
N GLU A 892 -39.95 -1.76 31.46
CA GLU A 892 -41.05 -1.40 30.54
C GLU A 892 -40.85 -0.07 29.81
N ASP A 893 -40.05 0.85 30.36
CA ASP A 893 -39.67 2.12 29.72
C ASP A 893 -38.45 2.01 28.79
N GLY A 894 -37.98 0.79 28.51
CA GLY A 894 -36.83 0.50 27.68
C GLY A 894 -35.48 0.69 28.37
N SER A 895 -35.44 1.09 29.64
CA SER A 895 -34.18 1.35 30.34
C SER A 895 -33.55 0.08 30.92
N ALA A 896 -32.22 0.04 31.00
CA ALA A 896 -31.46 -1.05 31.62
C ALA A 896 -30.32 -0.51 32.50
N TYR A 897 -30.06 -1.15 33.63
CA TYR A 897 -28.96 -0.78 34.53
C TYR A 897 -28.41 -2.03 35.23
N PHE A 898 -27.12 -2.35 35.00
CA PHE A 898 -26.53 -3.61 35.42
C PHE A 898 -25.01 -3.54 35.65
N ILE A 899 -24.50 -4.49 36.43
CA ILE A 899 -23.07 -4.71 36.70
C ILE A 899 -22.51 -5.68 35.66
N ALA A 900 -21.30 -5.41 35.16
CA ALA A 900 -20.58 -6.26 34.21
C ALA A 900 -19.09 -6.36 34.59
N PRO A 901 -18.40 -7.45 34.19
CA PRO A 901 -16.96 -7.59 34.44
C PRO A 901 -16.15 -6.53 33.69
N SER A 902 -15.09 -6.00 34.32
CA SER A 902 -14.09 -5.17 33.64
C SER A 902 -13.05 -6.03 32.92
N GLY A 903 -12.29 -5.43 31.99
CA GLY A 903 -11.21 -6.13 31.30
C GLY A 903 -11.64 -7.12 30.22
N LYS A 904 -12.94 -7.20 29.90
CA LYS A 904 -13.50 -8.13 28.91
C LYS A 904 -14.15 -7.38 27.76
N ALA A 905 -13.94 -7.85 26.53
CA ALA A 905 -14.64 -7.38 25.35
C ALA A 905 -16.08 -7.93 25.35
N LEU A 906 -17.06 -7.07 25.57
CA LEU A 906 -18.48 -7.39 25.71
C LEU A 906 -19.28 -6.87 24.52
N SER A 907 -20.19 -7.68 24.01
CA SER A 907 -21.24 -7.27 23.08
C SER A 907 -22.62 -7.58 23.67
N PHE A 908 -23.63 -6.87 23.18
CA PHE A 908 -24.99 -6.94 23.70
C PHE A 908 -25.97 -7.40 22.63
N GLN A 909 -26.99 -8.16 23.04
CA GLN A 909 -28.12 -8.54 22.18
C GLN A 909 -29.42 -8.12 22.85
N ALA A 910 -30.24 -7.35 22.14
CA ALA A 910 -31.58 -6.97 22.60
C ALA A 910 -32.55 -8.13 22.36
N LEU A 911 -33.12 -8.70 23.42
CA LEU A 911 -33.95 -9.89 23.35
C LEU A 911 -35.44 -9.56 23.51
N ASP A 912 -36.29 -10.21 22.70
CA ASP A 912 -37.73 -10.19 22.91
C ASP A 912 -38.20 -11.13 24.03
N ALA A 913 -39.50 -11.23 24.25
CA ALA A 913 -40.09 -12.07 25.30
C ALA A 913 -39.87 -13.58 25.10
N SER A 914 -39.56 -14.04 23.88
CA SER A 914 -39.20 -15.43 23.58
C SER A 914 -37.70 -15.69 23.66
N GLY A 915 -36.91 -14.69 24.10
CA GLY A 915 -35.47 -14.80 24.29
C GLY A 915 -34.65 -14.69 22.99
N GLN A 916 -35.28 -14.35 21.87
CA GLN A 916 -34.65 -14.24 20.56
C GLN A 916 -34.04 -12.84 20.40
N ALA A 917 -32.82 -12.78 19.86
CA ALA A 917 -32.21 -11.50 19.53
C ALA A 917 -33.00 -10.77 18.43
N VAL A 918 -33.50 -9.60 18.77
CA VAL A 918 -34.09 -8.63 17.84
C VAL A 918 -32.98 -7.88 17.13
N GLN A 919 -31.94 -7.50 17.87
CA GLN A 919 -30.76 -6.82 17.34
C GLN A 919 -29.50 -7.26 18.08
N VAL A 920 -28.40 -7.34 17.35
CA VAL A 920 -27.09 -7.77 17.87
C VAL A 920 -26.06 -6.68 17.64
N MET A 921 -25.34 -6.29 18.70
CA MET A 921 -24.18 -5.41 18.60
C MET A 921 -23.04 -6.15 17.89
N ARG A 922 -22.66 -5.67 16.70
CA ARG A 922 -21.54 -6.19 15.88
C ARG A 922 -20.27 -5.38 16.09
N SER A 923 -19.98 -5.14 17.36
CA SER A 923 -18.83 -4.40 17.88
C SER A 923 -18.63 -4.85 19.33
N VAL A 924 -17.66 -4.28 20.04
CA VAL A 924 -17.45 -4.54 21.47
C VAL A 924 -17.33 -3.25 22.27
N SER A 925 -17.82 -3.32 23.51
CA SER A 925 -17.52 -2.40 24.60
C SER A 925 -16.70 -3.12 25.66
N TYR A 926 -16.02 -2.38 26.53
CA TYR A 926 -15.34 -2.93 27.70
C TYR A 926 -15.31 -1.86 28.79
N LEU A 927 -15.10 -2.29 30.02
CA LEU A 927 -15.01 -1.41 31.19
C LEU A 927 -13.61 -1.48 31.80
N GLN A 928 -13.12 -0.35 32.28
CA GLN A 928 -12.08 -0.29 33.31
C GLN A 928 -12.67 -0.67 34.67
N PRO A 929 -11.85 -1.14 35.64
CA PRO A 929 -12.31 -1.43 37.00
C PRO A 929 -13.03 -0.24 37.64
N GLY A 930 -14.26 -0.45 38.14
CA GLY A 930 -15.09 0.58 38.75
C GLY A 930 -15.76 1.57 37.77
N GLU A 931 -15.55 1.42 36.47
CA GLU A 931 -16.12 2.33 35.47
C GLU A 931 -17.65 2.30 35.46
N ARG A 932 -18.25 3.47 35.23
CA ARG A 932 -19.69 3.61 34.97
C ARG A 932 -19.89 4.17 33.57
N LEU A 933 -20.37 3.34 32.66
CA LEU A 933 -20.66 3.74 31.28
C LEU A 933 -22.16 3.90 31.05
N SER A 934 -22.55 4.89 30.28
CA SER A 934 -23.94 5.11 29.88
C SER A 934 -24.10 5.37 28.39
N CYS A 935 -25.17 4.86 27.78
CA CYS A 935 -25.62 5.21 26.43
C CYS A 935 -27.08 5.68 26.45
N VAL A 936 -27.46 6.47 25.44
CA VAL A 936 -28.85 6.91 25.28
C VAL A 936 -29.69 5.72 24.80
N GLY A 937 -29.18 4.94 23.85
CA GLY A 937 -29.87 3.75 23.37
C GLY A 937 -28.96 2.74 22.66
N CYS A 938 -29.56 1.98 21.74
CA CYS A 938 -28.91 0.88 21.02
C CYS A 938 -28.43 1.39 19.66
N HIS A 939 -27.18 1.86 19.58
CA HIS A 939 -26.65 2.54 18.39
C HIS A 939 -27.45 3.82 18.05
N GLU A 940 -27.85 4.62 19.05
CA GLU A 940 -28.52 5.88 18.79
C GLU A 940 -27.72 6.77 17.81
N ASN A 941 -28.43 7.55 17.00
CA ASN A 941 -27.77 8.52 16.14
C ASN A 941 -27.07 9.56 17.02
N ARG A 942 -25.74 9.63 16.92
CA ARG A 942 -24.91 10.49 17.77
C ARG A 942 -24.98 11.96 17.40
N MET A 943 -25.60 12.28 16.27
CA MET A 943 -25.91 13.64 15.85
C MET A 943 -27.16 14.19 16.53
N ASP A 944 -27.97 13.31 17.12
CA ASP A 944 -29.19 13.71 17.81
C ASP A 944 -28.90 14.17 19.25
N ALA A 945 -29.59 15.22 19.66
CA ALA A 945 -29.60 15.61 21.06
C ALA A 945 -30.31 14.51 21.88
N PRO A 946 -29.78 14.11 23.04
CA PRO A 946 -30.43 13.11 23.89
C PRO A 946 -31.86 13.52 24.22
N SER A 947 -32.79 12.57 24.15
CA SER A 947 -34.18 12.82 24.53
C SER A 947 -34.25 13.26 25.99
N LYS A 948 -34.95 14.38 26.24
CA LYS A 948 -35.14 14.90 27.60
C LYS A 948 -36.00 13.92 28.40
N SER A 949 -35.37 13.11 29.23
CA SER A 949 -36.11 12.38 30.27
C SER A 949 -36.32 13.29 31.47
N GLU A 950 -37.50 13.90 31.61
CA GLU A 950 -37.86 14.72 32.78
C GLU A 950 -38.02 13.88 34.07
N ILE A 951 -37.98 12.55 33.97
CA ILE A 951 -38.18 11.62 35.07
C ILE A 951 -37.06 10.57 35.07
N ARG A 952 -36.48 10.23 36.23
CA ARG A 952 -35.55 9.08 36.35
C ARG A 952 -36.21 7.82 35.76
N THR A 953 -35.50 7.14 34.87
CA THR A 953 -35.97 5.89 34.24
C THR A 953 -36.19 4.81 35.31
N LEU A 954 -37.00 3.81 35.02
CA LEU A 954 -37.31 2.73 35.95
C LEU A 954 -36.03 2.03 36.43
N ALA A 955 -35.05 1.80 35.56
CA ALA A 955 -33.80 1.13 35.92
C ALA A 955 -32.97 1.93 36.93
N GLN A 956 -32.99 3.27 36.86
CA GLN A 956 -32.28 4.15 37.82
C GLN A 956 -32.96 4.24 39.20
N ARG A 957 -34.19 3.71 39.35
CA ARG A 957 -34.92 3.72 40.63
C ARG A 957 -34.53 2.54 41.54
N ARG A 958 -33.70 1.62 41.04
CA ARG A 958 -33.17 0.46 41.77
C ARG A 958 -31.65 0.37 41.66
N ALA A 959 -31.07 -0.54 42.43
CA ALA A 959 -29.66 -0.93 42.26
C ALA A 959 -29.44 -1.59 40.88
N PRO A 960 -28.21 -1.54 40.33
CA PRO A 960 -27.90 -2.22 39.08
C PRO A 960 -28.10 -3.74 39.25
N SER A 961 -28.69 -4.37 38.24
CA SER A 961 -28.91 -5.81 38.22
C SER A 961 -27.58 -6.56 38.12
N ARG A 962 -27.52 -7.75 38.72
CA ARG A 962 -26.47 -8.73 38.41
C ARG A 962 -26.91 -9.57 37.22
N ILE A 963 -25.94 -10.06 36.46
CA ILE A 963 -26.16 -10.95 35.33
C ILE A 963 -26.75 -12.28 35.85
N SER A 964 -27.90 -12.70 35.32
CA SER A 964 -28.48 -14.03 35.56
C SER A 964 -27.65 -15.10 34.83
N GLU A 965 -27.63 -16.33 35.32
CA GLU A 965 -26.82 -17.38 34.68
C GLU A 965 -27.35 -17.74 33.29
N ALA A 966 -26.44 -17.91 32.32
CA ALA A 966 -26.75 -18.42 30.99
C ALA A 966 -27.04 -19.94 31.03
N PRO A 967 -27.71 -20.51 29.99
CA PRO A 967 -27.90 -21.95 29.88
C PRO A 967 -26.58 -22.72 29.93
N ASP A 968 -26.64 -23.93 30.49
CA ASP A 968 -25.48 -24.79 30.57
C ASP A 968 -24.90 -25.11 29.18
N GLY A 969 -23.57 -24.99 29.04
CA GLY A 969 -22.87 -25.09 27.77
C GLY A 969 -22.67 -23.76 27.03
N ALA A 970 -23.08 -22.61 27.59
CA ALA A 970 -22.88 -21.30 26.98
C ALA A 970 -21.58 -20.58 27.44
N LEU A 971 -20.92 -21.07 28.50
CA LEU A 971 -19.74 -20.46 29.14
C LEU A 971 -18.67 -21.52 29.50
N PRO A 972 -17.63 -21.73 28.67
CA PRO A 972 -17.53 -21.28 27.28
C PRO A 972 -18.53 -22.03 26.38
N LEU A 973 -18.89 -21.41 25.25
CA LEU A 973 -19.87 -21.98 24.33
C LEU A 973 -19.43 -23.36 23.83
N SER A 974 -20.33 -24.35 23.87
CA SER A 974 -20.08 -25.71 23.36
C SER A 974 -21.37 -26.29 22.80
N TYR A 975 -21.45 -26.45 21.48
CA TYR A 975 -22.66 -26.99 20.84
C TYR A 975 -23.07 -28.38 21.38
N PRO A 976 -22.15 -29.33 21.61
CA PRO A 976 -22.53 -30.64 22.17
C PRO A 976 -23.06 -30.60 23.61
N ILE A 977 -22.75 -29.57 24.39
CA ILE A 977 -23.29 -29.39 25.76
C ILE A 977 -24.56 -28.54 25.73
N LEU A 978 -24.59 -27.51 24.88
CA LEU A 978 -25.67 -26.53 24.80
C LEU A 978 -26.87 -27.06 24.01
N VAL A 979 -26.66 -27.62 22.82
CA VAL A 979 -27.74 -27.93 21.87
C VAL A 979 -28.07 -29.42 21.80
N GLN A 980 -27.04 -30.29 21.78
CA GLN A 980 -27.27 -31.73 21.60
C GLN A 980 -28.23 -32.34 22.63
N PRO A 981 -28.24 -31.97 23.93
CA PRO A 981 -29.19 -32.52 24.89
C PRO A 981 -30.66 -32.27 24.52
N VAL A 982 -30.96 -31.10 23.92
CA VAL A 982 -32.30 -30.77 23.42
C VAL A 982 -32.67 -31.69 22.26
N LEU A 983 -31.74 -31.91 21.33
CA LEU A 983 -31.94 -32.80 20.18
C LEU A 983 -32.10 -34.26 20.61
N ASP A 984 -31.34 -34.72 21.60
CA ASP A 984 -31.42 -36.07 22.14
C ASP A 984 -32.78 -36.33 22.80
N LYS A 985 -33.30 -35.33 23.54
CA LYS A 985 -34.60 -35.38 24.21
C LYS A 985 -35.75 -35.44 23.21
N HIS A 986 -35.70 -34.64 22.13
CA HIS A 986 -36.87 -34.37 21.29
C HIS A 986 -36.80 -34.85 19.84
N CYS A 987 -35.61 -34.93 19.25
CA CYS A 987 -35.43 -35.05 17.80
C CYS A 987 -34.80 -36.39 17.37
N VAL A 988 -33.81 -36.89 18.12
CA VAL A 988 -33.00 -38.07 17.74
C VAL A 988 -33.82 -39.35 17.62
N HIS A 989 -34.96 -39.46 18.32
CA HIS A 989 -35.83 -40.64 18.17
C HIS A 989 -36.29 -40.87 16.72
N CYS A 990 -36.53 -39.78 15.97
CA CYS A 990 -36.92 -39.81 14.56
C CYS A 990 -35.71 -39.59 13.64
N HIS A 991 -34.82 -38.67 14.01
CA HIS A 991 -33.66 -38.25 13.22
C HIS A 991 -32.35 -39.00 13.60
N GLY A 992 -32.46 -40.17 14.21
CA GLY A 992 -31.34 -41.05 14.55
C GLY A 992 -31.12 -42.12 13.48
N GLU A 993 -31.43 -43.37 13.84
CA GLU A 993 -31.28 -44.53 12.95
C GLU A 993 -32.50 -44.80 12.05
N LYS A 994 -33.59 -44.05 12.21
CA LYS A 994 -34.85 -44.26 11.47
C LYS A 994 -34.88 -43.61 10.07
N ASP A 995 -33.78 -43.00 9.62
CA ASP A 995 -33.65 -42.29 8.34
C ASP A 995 -34.86 -41.40 8.01
N ALA A 996 -35.25 -40.55 8.96
CA ALA A 996 -36.33 -39.58 8.73
C ALA A 996 -36.00 -38.74 7.48
N GLN A 997 -36.92 -38.78 6.52
CA GLN A 997 -36.77 -38.16 5.21
C GLN A 997 -36.75 -36.63 5.35
N GLY A 998 -35.64 -36.03 4.96
CA GLY A 998 -35.49 -34.58 4.79
C GLY A 998 -35.91 -34.10 3.41
N PRO A 999 -35.66 -32.82 3.10
CA PRO A 999 -35.81 -32.28 1.75
C PRO A 999 -35.08 -33.15 0.72
N ASP A 1000 -35.68 -33.30 -0.47
CA ASP A 1000 -35.14 -34.08 -1.60
C ASP A 1000 -34.90 -35.58 -1.32
N GLY A 1001 -35.51 -36.12 -0.26
CA GLY A 1001 -35.43 -37.55 0.07
C GLY A 1001 -34.10 -37.96 0.71
N LYS A 1002 -33.33 -37.01 1.23
CA LYS A 1002 -32.09 -37.29 1.99
C LYS A 1002 -32.40 -37.44 3.47
N ALA A 1003 -31.89 -38.47 4.11
CA ALA A 1003 -32.03 -38.65 5.56
C ALA A 1003 -31.35 -37.50 6.32
N ILE A 1004 -32.00 -37.01 7.37
CA ILE A 1004 -31.43 -36.02 8.29
C ILE A 1004 -31.04 -36.72 9.59
N HIS A 1005 -29.74 -36.74 9.90
CA HIS A 1005 -29.21 -37.29 11.15
C HIS A 1005 -28.89 -36.19 12.16
N LEU A 1006 -29.54 -36.21 13.31
CA LEU A 1006 -29.37 -35.21 14.38
C LEU A 1006 -28.64 -35.77 15.61
N THR A 1007 -27.84 -36.81 15.42
CA THR A 1007 -27.07 -37.40 16.54
C THR A 1007 -25.81 -36.59 16.86
N GLY A 1008 -25.37 -36.64 18.11
CA GLY A 1008 -24.11 -36.04 18.56
C GLY A 1008 -22.84 -36.79 18.12
N ARG A 1009 -22.94 -37.72 17.16
CA ARG A 1009 -21.77 -38.46 16.66
C ARG A 1009 -20.85 -37.49 15.89
N PRO A 1010 -19.52 -37.53 16.11
CA PRO A 1010 -18.58 -36.74 15.32
C PRO A 1010 -18.68 -37.04 13.83
N GLU A 1011 -18.67 -35.98 13.01
CA GLU A 1011 -18.63 -36.04 11.55
C GLU A 1011 -17.74 -34.92 11.03
N GLY A 1012 -16.51 -35.30 10.66
CA GLY A 1012 -15.46 -34.34 10.31
C GLY A 1012 -15.13 -33.45 11.52
N ARG A 1013 -15.22 -32.13 11.32
CA ARG A 1013 -14.87 -31.13 12.33
C ARG A 1013 -15.96 -30.92 13.39
N TYR A 1014 -17.20 -31.31 13.14
CA TYR A 1014 -18.35 -31.03 14.01
C TYR A 1014 -19.09 -32.33 14.34
N THR A 1015 -20.35 -32.26 14.77
CA THR A 1015 -21.27 -33.41 14.88
C THR A 1015 -22.21 -33.50 13.68
N GLN A 1016 -22.80 -34.68 13.45
CA GLN A 1016 -23.83 -34.88 12.43
C GLN A 1016 -24.99 -33.87 12.57
N SER A 1017 -25.45 -33.64 13.81
CA SER A 1017 -26.48 -32.65 14.12
C SER A 1017 -26.12 -31.23 13.71
N TYR A 1018 -24.90 -30.78 13.98
CA TYR A 1018 -24.47 -29.45 13.59
C TYR A 1018 -24.44 -29.30 12.06
N ASN A 1019 -23.81 -30.25 11.37
CA ASN A 1019 -23.72 -30.26 9.91
C ASN A 1019 -25.10 -30.26 9.24
N ALA A 1020 -26.07 -30.98 9.83
CA ALA A 1020 -27.43 -31.03 9.34
C ALA A 1020 -28.19 -29.70 9.56
N LEU A 1021 -28.01 -29.06 10.72
CA LEU A 1021 -28.80 -27.88 11.10
C LEU A 1021 -28.23 -26.56 10.59
N ILE A 1022 -26.91 -26.44 10.42
CA ILE A 1022 -26.27 -25.14 10.11
C ILE A 1022 -26.78 -24.51 8.81
N SER A 1023 -27.19 -25.33 7.83
CA SER A 1023 -27.81 -24.87 6.58
C SER A 1023 -29.17 -24.19 6.75
N ARG A 1024 -29.78 -24.28 7.94
CA ARG A 1024 -31.08 -23.69 8.30
C ARG A 1024 -30.96 -22.54 9.29
N VAL A 1025 -29.74 -22.19 9.70
CA VAL A 1025 -29.47 -21.11 10.62
C VAL A 1025 -28.94 -19.91 9.83
N SER A 1026 -29.47 -18.72 10.13
CA SER A 1026 -28.96 -17.47 9.59
C SER A 1026 -27.82 -16.96 10.47
N TYR A 1027 -26.61 -16.88 9.93
CA TYR A 1027 -25.42 -16.43 10.63
C TYR A 1027 -24.59 -15.49 9.74
N ALA A 1028 -23.82 -14.59 10.37
CA ALA A 1028 -22.90 -13.68 9.71
C ALA A 1028 -21.57 -14.37 9.41
N ALA A 1029 -21.07 -14.18 8.19
CA ALA A 1029 -19.82 -14.78 7.75
C ALA A 1029 -19.17 -13.93 6.65
N TRP A 1030 -17.86 -13.75 6.78
CA TRP A 1030 -17.07 -13.08 5.76
C TRP A 1030 -16.96 -13.93 4.49
N GLY A 1031 -17.32 -13.35 3.32
CA GLY A 1031 -17.21 -13.99 2.01
C GLY A 1031 -18.27 -15.05 1.69
N HIS A 1032 -19.35 -15.17 2.48
CA HIS A 1032 -20.43 -16.15 2.27
C HIS A 1032 -21.81 -15.49 2.38
N GLY A 1033 -22.77 -15.85 1.51
CA GLY A 1033 -24.18 -15.41 1.61
C GLY A 1033 -24.69 -14.47 0.52
N GLY A 1034 -23.84 -14.01 -0.40
CA GLY A 1034 -24.21 -13.11 -1.50
C GLY A 1034 -23.03 -12.23 -1.91
N PRO A 1035 -23.14 -11.44 -2.99
CA PRO A 1035 -22.18 -10.38 -3.27
C PRO A 1035 -22.21 -9.34 -2.15
N PHE A 1036 -21.05 -8.87 -1.70
CA PHE A 1036 -20.97 -7.66 -0.88
C PHE A 1036 -21.54 -6.47 -1.68
N PRO A 1037 -22.31 -5.54 -1.09
CA PRO A 1037 -22.64 -5.45 0.34
C PRO A 1037 -23.71 -6.44 0.81
N ASP A 1038 -24.60 -6.87 -0.07
CA ASP A 1038 -25.83 -7.65 0.23
C ASP A 1038 -25.64 -9.05 0.84
N GLY A 1039 -24.40 -9.52 1.00
CA GLY A 1039 -24.07 -10.71 1.78
C GLY A 1039 -24.19 -10.44 3.29
N ASN A 1040 -24.16 -11.49 4.13
CA ASN A 1040 -24.21 -11.34 5.60
C ASN A 1040 -22.89 -10.75 6.18
N CYS A 1041 -22.45 -9.61 5.64
CA CYS A 1041 -21.17 -8.95 5.81
C CYS A 1041 -21.29 -7.41 5.92
N GLU A 1042 -22.50 -6.84 5.79
CA GLU A 1042 -22.78 -5.40 5.93
C GLU A 1042 -22.37 -4.82 7.31
N PRO A 1043 -22.09 -3.51 7.44
CA PRO A 1043 -21.77 -2.87 8.72
C PRO A 1043 -22.98 -2.79 9.65
N LEU A 1044 -24.14 -2.47 9.07
CA LEU A 1044 -25.42 -2.32 9.73
C LEU A 1044 -26.21 -3.62 9.56
N ALA A 1045 -26.81 -4.12 10.62
CA ALA A 1045 -27.66 -5.29 10.58
C ALA A 1045 -29.13 -4.87 10.71
N GLU A 1046 -29.98 -5.28 9.76
CA GLU A 1046 -31.42 -5.11 9.91
C GLU A 1046 -31.94 -5.95 11.09
N PRO A 1047 -32.85 -5.41 11.94
CA PRO A 1047 -33.39 -6.15 13.07
C PRO A 1047 -34.05 -7.47 12.64
N GLY A 1048 -33.66 -8.56 13.29
CA GLY A 1048 -34.17 -9.91 13.03
C GLY A 1048 -33.65 -10.58 11.75
N PHE A 1049 -32.68 -9.98 11.05
CA PHE A 1049 -32.12 -10.52 9.80
C PHE A 1049 -31.31 -11.82 10.00
N PHE A 1050 -30.52 -11.91 11.07
CA PHE A 1050 -29.76 -13.12 11.43
C PHE A 1050 -30.06 -13.60 12.86
N GLY A 1051 -29.38 -14.68 13.27
CA GLY A 1051 -29.62 -15.34 14.54
C GLY A 1051 -30.90 -16.16 14.52
N ALA A 1052 -31.48 -16.41 15.69
CA ALA A 1052 -32.69 -17.22 15.83
C ALA A 1052 -33.86 -16.64 15.03
N LYS A 1053 -34.07 -15.32 15.05
CA LYS A 1053 -35.22 -14.67 14.37
C LYS A 1053 -35.15 -14.81 12.84
N GLY A 1054 -33.95 -14.67 12.27
CA GLY A 1054 -33.72 -14.86 10.84
C GLY A 1054 -33.81 -16.31 10.36
N SER A 1055 -33.53 -17.26 11.27
CA SER A 1055 -33.32 -18.67 10.94
C SER A 1055 -34.57 -19.43 10.47
N ALA A 1056 -34.42 -20.22 9.41
CA ALA A 1056 -35.46 -21.13 8.93
C ALA A 1056 -35.75 -22.26 9.93
N LEU A 1057 -34.77 -22.62 10.76
CA LEU A 1057 -34.93 -23.59 11.83
C LEU A 1057 -35.96 -23.11 12.87
N THR A 1058 -35.83 -21.88 13.37
CA THR A 1058 -36.77 -21.28 14.32
C THR A 1058 -38.19 -21.23 13.78
N LYS A 1059 -38.36 -20.74 12.54
CA LYS A 1059 -39.66 -20.68 11.85
C LYS A 1059 -40.31 -22.06 11.70
N LEU A 1060 -39.51 -23.13 11.62
CA LEU A 1060 -39.99 -24.50 11.60
C LEU A 1060 -40.46 -24.95 12.99
N LEU A 1061 -39.69 -24.65 14.04
CA LEU A 1061 -40.01 -25.02 15.41
C LEU A 1061 -41.26 -24.30 15.92
N GLU A 1062 -41.42 -23.00 15.63
CA GLU A 1062 -42.61 -22.21 15.99
C GLU A 1062 -43.89 -22.72 15.33
N LYS A 1063 -43.80 -23.25 14.10
CA LYS A 1063 -44.94 -23.90 13.42
C LYS A 1063 -45.30 -25.27 14.02
N GLY A 1064 -44.43 -25.81 14.86
CA GLY A 1064 -44.51 -27.16 15.40
C GLY A 1064 -43.95 -28.24 14.46
N HIS A 1065 -43.40 -29.30 15.05
CA HIS A 1065 -42.87 -30.45 14.31
C HIS A 1065 -43.30 -31.77 14.97
N HIS A 1066 -44.28 -32.45 14.39
CA HIS A 1066 -44.77 -33.78 14.83
C HIS A 1066 -45.03 -33.93 16.35
N ASN A 1067 -45.70 -32.92 16.95
CA ASN A 1067 -46.07 -32.86 18.38
C ASN A 1067 -44.88 -32.73 19.36
N VAL A 1068 -43.70 -32.32 18.88
CA VAL A 1068 -42.61 -31.89 19.78
C VAL A 1068 -43.02 -30.58 20.46
N GLU A 1069 -42.93 -30.55 21.78
CA GLU A 1069 -43.11 -29.36 22.62
C GLU A 1069 -41.80 -29.12 23.38
N LEU A 1070 -41.23 -27.92 23.22
CA LEU A 1070 -40.02 -27.49 23.91
C LEU A 1070 -40.42 -26.73 25.18
N ASP A 1071 -39.77 -27.02 26.30
CA ASP A 1071 -39.86 -26.17 27.49
C ASP A 1071 -38.98 -24.92 27.34
N ASP A 1072 -39.13 -23.95 28.25
CA ASP A 1072 -38.45 -22.64 28.15
C ASP A 1072 -36.91 -22.78 28.13
N ASP A 1073 -36.37 -23.72 28.90
CA ASP A 1073 -34.92 -24.00 29.00
C ASP A 1073 -34.39 -24.65 27.72
N ASP A 1074 -35.11 -25.63 27.16
CA ASP A 1074 -34.78 -26.24 25.86
C ASP A 1074 -34.85 -25.23 24.71
N TRP A 1075 -35.83 -24.31 24.74
CA TRP A 1075 -35.97 -23.24 23.75
C TRP A 1075 -34.81 -22.23 23.85
N GLU A 1076 -34.50 -21.76 25.07
CA GLU A 1076 -33.43 -20.80 25.31
C GLU A 1076 -32.07 -21.31 24.84
N ARG A 1077 -31.79 -22.61 25.03
CA ARG A 1077 -30.57 -23.25 24.53
C ARG A 1077 -30.40 -23.14 23.01
N LEU A 1078 -31.46 -23.45 22.26
CA LEU A 1078 -31.43 -23.39 20.79
C LEU A 1078 -31.27 -21.96 20.29
N VAL A 1079 -32.02 -21.03 20.87
CA VAL A 1079 -31.99 -19.61 20.51
C VAL A 1079 -30.63 -18.99 20.83
N THR A 1080 -30.08 -19.27 22.03
CA THR A 1080 -28.76 -18.79 22.44
C THR A 1080 -27.66 -19.23 21.48
N TRP A 1081 -27.69 -20.49 21.03
CA TRP A 1081 -26.73 -20.98 20.02
C TRP A 1081 -26.85 -20.24 18.69
N MET A 1082 -28.06 -20.10 18.15
CA MET A 1082 -28.28 -19.41 16.87
C MET A 1082 -27.88 -17.93 16.95
N ASP A 1083 -28.25 -17.24 18.03
CA ASP A 1083 -27.92 -15.83 18.26
C ASP A 1083 -26.44 -15.59 18.53
N ALA A 1084 -25.71 -16.58 19.06
CA ALA A 1084 -24.26 -16.54 19.22
C ALA A 1084 -23.51 -16.83 17.90
N ASN A 1085 -24.11 -16.51 16.74
CA ASN A 1085 -23.60 -16.75 15.40
C ASN A 1085 -23.35 -18.23 15.06
N ALA A 1086 -24.15 -19.12 15.65
CA ALA A 1086 -24.14 -20.56 15.39
C ALA A 1086 -22.76 -21.23 15.58
N LEU A 1087 -21.98 -20.76 16.56
CA LEU A 1087 -20.68 -21.35 16.89
C LEU A 1087 -20.82 -22.83 17.31
N PHE A 1088 -19.76 -23.61 17.07
CA PHE A 1088 -19.66 -24.97 17.58
C PHE A 1088 -18.74 -25.04 18.81
N TYR A 1089 -17.62 -24.31 18.74
CA TYR A 1089 -16.57 -24.26 19.76
C TYR A 1089 -16.52 -22.88 20.46
N GLY A 1090 -16.13 -22.91 21.73
CA GLY A 1090 -15.90 -21.73 22.57
C GLY A 1090 -14.42 -21.54 22.92
N SER A 1091 -13.52 -22.19 22.18
CA SER A 1091 -12.07 -22.10 22.33
C SER A 1091 -11.38 -22.17 20.97
N PHE A 1092 -10.23 -21.52 20.87
CA PHE A 1092 -9.33 -21.61 19.72
C PHE A 1092 -8.22 -22.64 19.93
N GLU A 1093 -8.14 -23.31 21.08
CA GLU A 1093 -7.15 -24.37 21.31
C GLU A 1093 -7.62 -25.69 20.72
N PHE A 1094 -6.75 -26.38 19.96
CA PHE A 1094 -7.09 -27.65 19.31
C PHE A 1094 -7.54 -28.73 20.30
N ASP A 1095 -6.80 -28.88 21.41
CA ASP A 1095 -7.09 -29.88 22.44
C ASP A 1095 -8.44 -29.62 23.13
N ASP A 1096 -8.79 -28.35 23.34
CA ASP A 1096 -10.09 -27.95 23.89
C ASP A 1096 -11.22 -28.20 22.88
N GLN A 1097 -11.00 -27.92 21.59
CA GLN A 1097 -11.97 -28.24 20.54
C GLN A 1097 -12.24 -29.75 20.49
N GLU A 1098 -11.22 -30.59 20.52
CA GLU A 1098 -11.43 -32.05 20.52
C GLU A 1098 -12.25 -32.53 21.73
N ARG A 1099 -12.03 -31.94 22.90
CA ARG A 1099 -12.80 -32.22 24.12
C ARG A 1099 -14.25 -31.76 23.99
N GLN A 1100 -14.46 -30.52 23.54
CA GLN A 1100 -15.80 -29.98 23.31
C GLN A 1100 -16.57 -30.79 22.26
N GLN A 1101 -15.94 -31.29 21.20
CA GLN A 1101 -16.58 -32.15 20.18
C GLN A 1101 -17.17 -33.43 20.79
N ARG A 1102 -16.54 -33.95 21.86
CA ARG A 1102 -17.02 -35.13 22.61
C ARG A 1102 -18.02 -34.79 23.73
N GLY A 1103 -18.40 -33.51 23.87
CA GLY A 1103 -19.29 -33.05 24.96
C GLY A 1103 -18.60 -32.95 26.32
N GLU A 1104 -17.26 -32.88 26.35
CA GLU A 1104 -16.51 -32.67 27.58
C GLU A 1104 -16.40 -31.17 27.91
N ARG A 1105 -16.48 -30.83 29.19
CA ARG A 1105 -16.25 -29.46 29.66
C ARG A 1105 -14.78 -29.10 29.61
N ILE A 1106 -14.50 -27.83 29.28
CA ILE A 1106 -13.18 -27.21 29.33
C ILE A 1106 -13.17 -26.11 30.40
N SER A 1107 -11.98 -25.63 30.77
CA SER A 1107 -11.83 -24.43 31.59
C SER A 1107 -12.17 -23.17 30.78
N ALA A 1108 -12.12 -22.00 31.42
CA ALA A 1108 -12.08 -20.73 30.71
C ALA A 1108 -10.98 -20.75 29.62
N PRO A 1109 -11.21 -20.15 28.44
CA PRO A 1109 -10.20 -20.03 27.38
C PRO A 1109 -8.92 -19.35 27.88
N GLY A 1110 -7.76 -19.75 27.37
CA GLY A 1110 -6.46 -19.40 27.97
C GLY A 1110 -6.03 -17.92 27.94
N LEU A 1111 -6.72 -17.07 27.18
CA LEU A 1111 -6.44 -15.62 27.06
C LEU A 1111 -7.57 -14.74 27.61
N GLU A 1112 -8.47 -15.31 28.44
CA GLU A 1112 -9.60 -14.59 29.06
C GLU A 1112 -9.19 -13.58 30.16
#